data_AF-A0ABD3P5T0-F1
#
_entry.id   AF-A0ABD3P5T0-F1
#
_cell.length_a   1.000
_cell.length_b   1.000
_cell.length_c   1.000
_cell.angle_alpha   90.00
_cell.angle_beta   90.00
_cell.angle_gamma   90.00
#
_symmetry.space_group_name_H-M   'P 1'
#
loop_
_entity.id
_entity.type
_entity.pdbx_description
1 polymer ?
#
loop_
_entity_poly.entity_id
_entity_poly.type
_entity_poly.pdbx_seq_one_letter_code
_entity_poly.pdbx_strand_id
1 'polypeptide(L)'
;MGLFKTKGNIQHKNFEATDGSPKREKKRFIIFKGKKSKTVRINSFSKLEDPAASPSHQTSKTFTSQSASPERTQDNPCPIDVDGFPVHDEVDLPAGIPKSISAWAPSGVLSDLGLEEQRCDFDAVECNSRDNDVDSLGSPCEQFRKNFQAVQASSDPNGKMLMESPDGTNENREPPGIDIHSPPSTEYLSYYINALSSESSPDPSSEAPSRALRSLFSLSEHASSHQDRVKMVQWQPPSDNSMPLINALLDFLNRCERDTSEQYLAMLVLNNVSIPHENKRRIAIDCGGVKALARLLCQDPGCHLLVIILVNLTFCEASVRRDLLTYTETPEKDGDETGELTERGCRGDSHVVEALAYALLLASLSSEELASLPPIPLETPEGVVHTPLKLLSILTSILEDMNLHPSSRYKADGNSPPMLFEGGLAETARWSLCALKNLTRPDKLSPSSVVKAVSKEEASVDRVAAYALLDAGIVPLILRVVRIEAADGNGPFLQDPLEVGGGDGVSASNFPCWHLNSPQDAALYVLLHLTSVPEVRGILRNECGCTHELTKIVECGKSNEKLASLATGSLDRDAAEVTDLAHLGLQSMKARIALSYLSCTEGHYDCGLQAPECDTTMILAEHEVHCLIELLANCLHSRPKEGPGGYSSSSFSLKGTMHSIRCLMTKRSNRIVFASTLGARLNALLLKALAQYSFNEQDMDGEAAEHAVFSLYLMSNHGFQESISYTCPEQYQFLPAQFGAESHNADASTTLIKVLTIYSNMTTATPAGRHAALQLLLRARFLRYSGTVSDLVDSRKQYPCMCDFDIDEERLAATKTTSVEQRMEGVPPAANTLLRAIIRYQTNASSICVDPTKFPNALAAVKELSFGSKTVKHSGTIDEIAIANNIAKCADGLIAKAYGYAWRWEDEEAVLKAHPLIDENIQSSLNYVSEKERSVPYSPRRKGIFGRLRFSGEDEEDEPFSVLGLRCGVPMCGRYYARREF
;
A
#
# COMPACT_ATOMS: atom_id res chain seq x y z
N MET A 1 -50.33 -25.77 -9.05
CA MET A 1 -50.26 -26.77 -7.96
C MET A 1 -50.41 -28.17 -8.55
N GLY A 2 -49.77 -29.19 -7.97
CA GLY A 2 -49.87 -30.59 -8.40
C GLY A 2 -48.54 -31.18 -8.87
N LEU A 3 -47.85 -31.92 -8.00
CA LEU A 3 -46.49 -32.44 -8.20
C LEU A 3 -46.47 -33.97 -8.20
N PHE A 4 -45.62 -34.58 -9.03
CA PHE A 4 -45.28 -36.00 -9.04
C PHE A 4 -43.76 -36.18 -8.85
N LYS A 5 -43.31 -37.18 -8.08
CA LYS A 5 -41.92 -37.65 -8.06
C LYS A 5 -41.80 -39.15 -7.77
N THR A 6 -41.08 -39.85 -8.64
CA THR A 6 -40.53 -41.23 -8.54
C THR A 6 -39.30 -41.26 -9.47
N LYS A 7 -38.32 -42.18 -9.45
CA LYS A 7 -37.79 -43.21 -8.51
C LYS A 7 -36.38 -43.57 -9.06
N GLY A 8 -35.46 -44.11 -8.27
CA GLY A 8 -34.20 -44.67 -8.79
C GLY A 8 -33.27 -45.21 -7.70
N ASN A 9 -33.16 -46.55 -7.59
CA ASN A 9 -32.45 -47.27 -6.52
C ASN A 9 -31.28 -48.11 -7.09
N ILE A 10 -30.45 -48.68 -6.17
CA ILE A 10 -29.76 -50.00 -6.17
C ILE A 10 -28.36 -49.81 -5.53
N GLN A 11 -28.14 -50.09 -4.24
CA GLN A 11 -28.04 -51.36 -3.48
C GLN A 11 -26.61 -51.96 -3.40
N HIS A 12 -26.14 -52.11 -2.15
CA HIS A 12 -24.97 -52.90 -1.73
C HIS A 12 -25.30 -54.40 -1.59
N LYS A 13 -24.28 -55.27 -1.66
CA LYS A 13 -24.25 -56.57 -0.97
C LYS A 13 -22.80 -57.00 -0.64
N ASN A 14 -22.66 -57.73 0.47
CA ASN A 14 -21.38 -58.09 1.11
C ASN A 14 -20.76 -59.38 0.54
N PHE A 15 -19.45 -59.57 0.77
CA PHE A 15 -18.85 -60.89 1.07
C PHE A 15 -17.53 -60.72 1.86
N GLU A 16 -17.19 -61.69 2.72
CA GLU A 16 -16.05 -61.66 3.64
C GLU A 16 -14.81 -62.42 3.14
N ALA A 17 -13.65 -62.07 3.75
CA ALA A 17 -12.44 -62.87 3.99
C ALA A 17 -11.62 -63.46 2.81
N THR A 18 -10.36 -63.02 2.68
CA THR A 18 -9.16 -63.87 2.90
C THR A 18 -7.84 -63.05 2.85
N ASP A 19 -6.76 -63.63 3.37
CA ASP A 19 -5.41 -63.06 3.55
C ASP A 19 -4.73 -62.45 2.30
N GLY A 20 -3.78 -61.53 2.54
CA GLY A 20 -2.55 -61.50 1.74
C GLY A 20 -2.03 -60.15 1.24
N SER A 21 -1.22 -59.46 2.06
CA SER A 21 -0.19 -58.46 1.69
C SER A 21 -0.62 -57.12 1.03
N PRO A 22 -0.11 -55.96 1.49
CA PRO A 22 -0.43 -54.67 0.87
C PRO A 22 0.41 -54.41 -0.39
N LYS A 23 -0.16 -54.64 -1.58
CA LYS A 23 0.37 -54.08 -2.82
C LYS A 23 0.07 -52.58 -2.89
N ARG A 24 1.12 -51.74 -2.90
CA ARG A 24 1.02 -50.30 -3.19
C ARG A 24 0.39 -50.06 -4.57
N GLU A 25 -0.84 -49.55 -4.60
CA GLU A 25 -1.43 -49.02 -5.85
C GLU A 25 -0.77 -47.70 -6.23
N LYS A 26 -0.03 -47.71 -7.36
CA LYS A 26 0.44 -46.48 -8.01
C LYS A 26 -0.75 -45.78 -8.67
N LYS A 27 -1.34 -44.77 -8.02
CA LYS A 27 -2.24 -43.82 -8.70
C LYS A 27 -1.47 -43.13 -9.83
N ARG A 28 -1.81 -43.48 -11.08
CA ARG A 28 -1.27 -42.85 -12.28
C ARG A 28 -1.82 -41.43 -12.40
N PHE A 29 -0.97 -40.42 -12.18
CA PHE A 29 -1.24 -39.08 -12.70
C PHE A 29 -1.19 -39.13 -14.24
N ILE A 30 -2.28 -38.73 -14.89
CA ILE A 30 -2.34 -38.58 -16.33
C ILE A 30 -1.68 -37.24 -16.69
N ILE A 31 -0.38 -37.29 -16.99
CA ILE A 31 0.34 -36.13 -17.52
C ILE A 31 -0.14 -35.88 -18.95
N PHE A 32 -0.80 -34.73 -19.17
CA PHE A 32 -1.07 -34.22 -20.51
C PHE A 32 0.26 -33.84 -21.18
N LYS A 33 0.83 -34.76 -21.98
CA LYS A 33 1.94 -34.44 -22.87
C LYS A 33 1.46 -33.46 -23.95
N GLY A 34 1.80 -32.18 -23.78
CA GLY A 34 1.63 -31.17 -24.83
C GLY A 34 2.27 -31.64 -26.14
N LYS A 35 1.52 -31.55 -27.24
CA LYS A 35 2.03 -31.90 -28.57
C LYS A 35 3.20 -30.97 -28.90
N LYS A 36 4.40 -31.54 -29.07
CA LYS A 36 5.56 -30.80 -29.61
C LYS A 36 5.18 -30.23 -30.98
N SER A 37 5.16 -28.90 -31.09
CA SER A 37 5.01 -28.23 -32.38
C SER A 37 6.24 -28.58 -33.24
N LYS A 38 6.02 -28.98 -34.49
CA LYS A 38 7.13 -29.27 -35.42
C LYS A 38 7.77 -27.95 -35.83
N THR A 39 9.02 -27.73 -35.42
CA THR A 39 9.86 -26.66 -35.99
C THR A 39 10.08 -26.95 -37.48
N VAL A 40 9.40 -26.19 -38.34
CA VAL A 40 9.66 -26.24 -39.79
C VAL A 40 10.97 -25.51 -40.05
N ARG A 41 12.03 -26.27 -40.37
CA ARG A 41 13.24 -25.71 -40.99
C ARG A 41 12.88 -25.18 -42.38
N ILE A 42 12.89 -23.86 -42.54
CA ILE A 42 12.94 -23.24 -43.87
C ILE A 42 14.43 -23.18 -44.26
N ASN A 43 14.83 -23.96 -45.25
CA ASN A 43 16.11 -23.79 -45.93
C ASN A 43 15.94 -22.74 -47.04
N SER A 44 16.84 -21.76 -47.10
CA SER A 44 17.03 -20.94 -48.30
C SER A 44 18.52 -20.64 -48.53
N PHE A 45 19.11 -21.42 -49.44
CA PHE A 45 20.18 -20.98 -50.36
C PHE A 45 19.71 -19.73 -51.15
N SER A 46 20.53 -18.86 -51.75
CA SER A 46 21.99 -18.68 -51.80
C SER A 46 22.34 -17.39 -52.59
N LYS A 47 23.54 -16.83 -52.37
CA LYS A 47 24.41 -16.06 -53.30
C LYS A 47 23.79 -15.17 -54.42
N LEU A 48 24.19 -13.90 -54.44
CA LEU A 48 24.87 -13.19 -55.56
C LEU A 48 25.42 -11.86 -54.96
N GLU A 49 26.74 -11.66 -54.85
CA GLU A 49 27.66 -11.00 -55.82
C GLU A 49 27.90 -9.50 -55.54
N ASP A 50 29.18 -9.13 -55.37
CA ASP A 50 29.68 -7.75 -55.29
C ASP A 50 29.57 -7.04 -56.67
N PRO A 51 29.72 -5.70 -56.73
CA PRO A 51 31.08 -5.21 -56.92
C PRO A 51 31.44 -3.95 -56.12
N ALA A 52 32.70 -3.88 -55.70
CA ALA A 52 33.31 -2.67 -55.15
C ALA A 52 33.80 -1.72 -56.26
N ALA A 53 33.60 -0.41 -56.08
CA ALA A 53 34.45 0.63 -56.64
C ALA A 53 34.26 1.97 -55.89
N SER A 54 35.26 2.40 -55.13
CA SER A 54 35.44 3.81 -54.73
C SER A 54 36.11 4.58 -55.90
N PRO A 55 36.14 5.94 -55.91
CA PRO A 55 37.19 6.61 -55.12
C PRO A 55 36.90 8.04 -54.60
N SER A 56 37.76 8.42 -53.64
CA SER A 56 38.36 9.75 -53.41
C SER A 56 37.52 10.99 -53.01
N HIS A 57 37.85 11.49 -51.80
CA HIS A 57 38.12 12.89 -51.43
C HIS A 57 37.36 14.05 -52.10
N GLN A 58 36.74 14.91 -51.28
CA GLN A 58 37.32 16.24 -50.99
C GLN A 58 36.69 16.93 -49.77
N THR A 59 37.55 17.61 -48.99
CA THR A 59 37.18 18.52 -47.90
C THR A 59 36.91 19.93 -48.43
N SER A 60 35.85 20.60 -47.97
CA SER A 60 35.66 22.05 -48.06
C SER A 60 34.85 22.51 -46.84
N LYS A 61 35.40 23.32 -45.93
CA LYS A 61 35.84 24.73 -45.99
C LYS A 61 34.75 25.70 -45.53
N THR A 62 35.03 26.31 -44.39
CA THR A 62 34.43 27.52 -43.84
C THR A 62 34.41 28.66 -44.87
N PHE A 63 33.35 29.46 -44.90
CA PHE A 63 33.39 30.80 -45.49
C PHE A 63 32.50 31.78 -44.73
N THR A 64 33.08 32.92 -44.36
CA THR A 64 32.41 34.14 -43.91
C THR A 64 32.17 35.06 -45.10
N SER A 65 31.09 35.86 -45.08
CA SER A 65 30.98 37.02 -45.98
C SER A 65 30.09 38.10 -45.38
N GLN A 66 30.56 39.35 -45.43
CA GLN A 66 29.85 40.55 -45.00
C GLN A 66 29.06 41.19 -46.15
N SER A 67 28.01 41.94 -45.79
CA SER A 67 27.51 43.18 -46.40
C SER A 67 27.53 43.41 -47.93
N ALA A 68 26.35 43.72 -48.48
CA ALA A 68 26.18 44.77 -49.50
C ALA A 68 24.75 45.35 -49.44
N SER A 69 24.63 46.69 -49.42
CA SER A 69 23.37 47.44 -49.60
C SER A 69 23.13 47.73 -51.10
N PRO A 70 21.95 48.26 -51.51
CA PRO A 70 21.91 49.71 -51.75
C PRO A 70 20.56 50.47 -51.54
N GLU A 71 20.70 51.73 -51.13
CA GLU A 71 20.00 52.98 -51.54
C GLU A 71 18.46 53.23 -51.44
N ARG A 72 18.13 54.54 -51.47
CA ARG A 72 16.89 55.24 -51.03
C ARG A 72 16.04 55.79 -52.20
N THR A 73 14.75 56.03 -51.93
CA THR A 73 13.94 57.26 -52.19
C THR A 73 12.64 57.14 -51.35
N GLN A 74 12.16 58.04 -50.47
CA GLN A 74 11.72 59.46 -50.57
C GLN A 74 10.46 59.72 -51.44
N ASP A 75 9.26 59.86 -50.84
CA ASP A 75 8.56 61.16 -50.60
C ASP A 75 7.10 61.03 -50.02
N ASN A 76 6.56 62.15 -49.50
CA ASN A 76 5.24 62.35 -48.82
C ASN A 76 4.09 62.71 -49.83
N PRO A 77 2.86 63.20 -49.46
CA PRO A 77 2.08 63.32 -48.20
C PRO A 77 0.57 62.87 -48.27
N CYS A 78 -0.22 63.22 -47.23
CA CYS A 78 -1.70 63.12 -47.00
C CYS A 78 -2.60 63.90 -48.02
N PRO A 79 -3.95 64.15 -47.82
CA PRO A 79 -4.93 63.79 -46.77
C PRO A 79 -6.38 63.41 -47.25
N ILE A 80 -7.38 63.28 -46.35
CA ILE A 80 -8.73 63.96 -46.35
C ILE A 80 -9.73 63.32 -45.33
N ASP A 81 -10.52 64.18 -44.66
CA ASP A 81 -11.59 63.89 -43.67
C ASP A 81 -12.98 63.52 -44.29
N VAL A 82 -13.96 63.17 -43.44
CA VAL A 82 -15.26 63.90 -43.23
C VAL A 82 -16.43 62.99 -42.76
N ASP A 83 -16.91 63.26 -41.53
CA ASP A 83 -18.27 63.24 -40.93
C ASP A 83 -19.36 62.16 -41.14
N GLY A 84 -20.16 61.93 -40.08
CA GLY A 84 -21.48 61.27 -40.18
C GLY A 84 -22.20 60.84 -38.87
N PHE A 85 -22.55 61.77 -37.95
CA PHE A 85 -23.53 61.55 -36.85
C PHE A 85 -24.99 61.81 -37.33
N PRO A 86 -26.05 61.15 -36.78
CA PRO A 86 -26.73 61.58 -35.53
C PRO A 86 -27.29 60.41 -34.65
N VAL A 87 -27.49 60.44 -33.32
CA VAL A 87 -28.27 61.37 -32.43
C VAL A 87 -29.79 61.26 -32.70
N HIS A 88 -30.72 60.98 -31.76
CA HIS A 88 -30.75 60.86 -30.28
C HIS A 88 -31.78 59.76 -29.85
N ASP A 89 -31.78 59.25 -28.59
CA ASP A 89 -32.95 59.31 -27.68
C ASP A 89 -32.73 58.61 -26.31
N GLU A 90 -33.32 59.19 -25.26
CA GLU A 90 -33.11 58.90 -23.83
C GLU A 90 -34.35 58.26 -23.17
N VAL A 91 -34.17 57.41 -22.13
CA VAL A 91 -35.12 57.27 -21.01
C VAL A 91 -34.36 56.99 -19.71
N ASP A 92 -34.84 57.56 -18.61
CA ASP A 92 -34.16 57.76 -17.31
C ASP A 92 -33.85 56.53 -16.42
N LEU A 93 -32.65 56.59 -15.79
CA LEU A 93 -32.33 56.59 -14.33
C LEU A 93 -33.33 56.00 -13.28
N PRO A 94 -32.87 55.53 -12.08
CA PRO A 94 -31.72 56.09 -11.36
C PRO A 94 -30.77 55.16 -10.55
N ALA A 95 -29.50 55.63 -10.50
CA ALA A 95 -28.59 55.77 -9.34
C ALA A 95 -28.14 54.57 -8.49
N GLY A 96 -26.82 54.52 -8.17
CA GLY A 96 -26.38 53.77 -6.98
C GLY A 96 -24.91 53.67 -6.56
N ILE A 97 -23.88 53.92 -7.41
CA ILE A 97 -22.46 53.74 -6.98
C ILE A 97 -21.52 54.81 -7.57
N PRO A 98 -20.74 55.55 -6.75
CA PRO A 98 -19.70 56.46 -7.22
C PRO A 98 -18.27 55.86 -7.15
N LYS A 99 -17.62 55.80 -8.32
CA LYS A 99 -16.29 56.38 -8.68
C LYS A 99 -15.15 56.32 -7.63
N SER A 100 -14.00 55.65 -7.85
CA SER A 100 -12.92 55.87 -8.88
C SER A 100 -12.10 57.15 -8.64
N ILE A 101 -10.76 57.24 -8.80
CA ILE A 101 -9.99 57.12 -10.08
C ILE A 101 -8.44 57.19 -9.87
N SER A 102 -7.66 56.67 -10.83
CA SER A 102 -6.20 56.80 -11.19
C SER A 102 -5.19 57.52 -10.25
N ALA A 103 -3.99 57.00 -9.93
CA ALA A 103 -2.82 56.58 -10.76
C ALA A 103 -1.91 57.72 -11.30
N TRP A 104 -0.58 57.62 -11.06
CA TRP A 104 0.56 58.03 -11.91
C TRP A 104 1.92 57.68 -11.24
N ALA A 105 3.01 57.65 -12.02
CA ALA A 105 4.40 57.32 -11.61
C ALA A 105 5.34 58.53 -11.93
N PRO A 106 6.69 58.46 -11.97
CA PRO A 106 7.70 57.69 -11.20
C PRO A 106 8.83 58.59 -10.59
N SER A 107 9.86 57.97 -9.97
CA SER A 107 11.24 58.49 -9.75
C SER A 107 11.55 59.53 -8.65
N GLY A 108 12.57 59.25 -7.82
CA GLY A 108 13.51 60.29 -7.35
C GLY A 108 13.85 60.39 -5.84
N VAL A 109 14.83 59.59 -5.38
CA VAL A 109 15.98 59.93 -4.49
C VAL A 109 15.81 60.89 -3.26
N LEU A 110 16.40 60.43 -2.14
CA LEU A 110 16.90 61.11 -0.92
C LEU A 110 16.02 61.25 0.35
N SER A 111 16.61 60.70 1.43
CA SER A 111 16.58 61.11 2.83
C SER A 111 15.41 60.75 3.76
N ASP A 112 15.80 60.11 4.86
CA ASP A 112 15.27 60.19 6.23
C ASP A 112 13.77 60.40 6.45
N LEU A 113 13.12 59.37 7.01
CA LEU A 113 12.62 59.41 8.38
C LEU A 113 12.27 57.98 8.83
N GLY A 114 12.80 57.56 9.98
CA GLY A 114 12.54 56.24 10.52
C GLY A 114 11.17 56.13 11.19
N LEU A 115 10.42 55.07 10.84
CA LEU A 115 9.34 54.52 11.64
C LEU A 115 9.46 52.99 11.62
N GLU A 116 9.17 52.38 12.76
CA GLU A 116 9.34 50.96 13.01
C GLU A 116 8.25 50.14 12.30
N GLU A 117 8.63 49.24 11.38
CA GLU A 117 7.76 48.17 10.90
C GLU A 117 8.20 46.83 11.51
N GLN A 118 7.28 46.19 12.22
CA GLN A 118 7.43 44.81 12.68
C GLN A 118 7.50 43.87 11.47
N ARG A 119 8.70 43.40 11.15
CA ARG A 119 8.86 42.22 10.29
C ARG A 119 8.58 40.97 11.10
N CYS A 120 7.67 40.14 10.60
CA CYS A 120 7.62 38.74 10.98
C CYS A 120 8.69 38.01 10.18
N ASP A 121 9.86 37.81 10.79
CA ASP A 121 10.89 36.93 10.24
C ASP A 121 10.39 35.48 10.35
N PHE A 122 9.93 34.92 9.23
CA PHE A 122 9.75 33.48 9.07
C PHE A 122 11.09 32.92 8.58
N ASP A 123 11.92 32.46 9.51
CA ASP A 123 13.13 31.72 9.18
C ASP A 123 12.75 30.45 8.41
N ALA A 124 13.24 30.36 7.17
CA ALA A 124 13.19 29.12 6.41
C ALA A 124 14.12 28.11 7.09
N VAL A 125 13.55 27.22 7.89
CA VAL A 125 14.28 26.09 8.49
C VAL A 125 14.77 25.20 7.35
N GLU A 126 16.06 25.30 7.03
CA GLU A 126 16.74 24.34 6.17
C GLU A 126 16.53 22.93 6.74
N CYS A 127 15.77 22.10 6.03
CA CYS A 127 15.58 20.69 6.35
C CYS A 127 16.87 19.90 6.03
N ASN A 128 17.94 20.17 6.78
CA ASN A 128 19.10 19.30 6.84
C ASN A 128 18.66 17.96 7.45
N SER A 129 18.67 16.92 6.62
CA SER A 129 18.29 15.56 6.99
C SER A 129 19.26 14.98 8.02
N ARG A 130 18.93 15.18 9.30
CA ARG A 130 19.42 14.31 10.37
C ARG A 130 18.60 13.03 10.34
N ASP A 131 19.28 11.91 10.07
CA ASP A 131 18.78 10.55 10.31
C ASP A 131 18.64 10.29 11.82
N ASN A 132 17.69 10.98 12.46
CA ASN A 132 17.38 10.83 13.88
C ASN A 132 16.38 9.68 14.08
N ASP A 133 16.86 8.46 14.32
CA ASP A 133 16.21 7.37 15.09
C ASP A 133 14.66 7.21 15.03
N VAL A 134 14.01 7.43 13.87
CA VAL A 134 12.54 7.33 13.73
C VAL A 134 12.02 5.87 13.78
N ASP A 135 12.92 4.89 13.75
CA ASP A 135 12.58 3.45 13.73
C ASP A 135 12.24 2.86 15.12
N SER A 136 12.40 3.63 16.21
CA SER A 136 11.83 3.25 17.52
C SER A 136 10.42 3.81 17.66
N LEU A 137 9.42 2.95 17.48
CA LEU A 137 8.11 3.17 18.14
C LEU A 137 8.39 3.43 19.63
N GLY A 138 7.90 4.57 20.16
CA GLY A 138 8.27 5.06 21.49
C GLY A 138 8.20 3.96 22.54
N SER A 139 9.34 3.65 23.17
CA SER A 139 9.44 2.50 24.06
C SER A 139 8.48 2.64 25.25
N PRO A 140 7.72 1.60 25.63
CA PRO A 140 6.86 1.64 26.82
C PRO A 140 7.59 2.09 28.11
N CYS A 141 8.92 1.90 28.17
CA CYS A 141 9.78 2.34 29.27
C CYS A 141 9.92 3.88 29.38
N GLU A 142 9.74 4.62 28.29
CA GLU A 142 9.95 6.09 28.27
C GLU A 142 8.85 6.85 29.02
N GLN A 143 7.60 6.35 28.94
CA GLN A 143 6.47 6.83 29.74
C GLN A 143 6.71 6.57 31.25
N PHE A 144 7.37 5.45 31.57
CA PHE A 144 7.74 5.08 32.95
C PHE A 144 8.76 6.06 33.55
N ARG A 145 9.74 6.50 32.73
CA ARG A 145 10.81 7.43 33.12
C ARG A 145 10.29 8.80 33.55
N LYS A 146 9.29 9.37 32.83
CA LYS A 146 8.66 10.66 33.17
C LYS A 146 8.01 10.65 34.57
N ASN A 147 7.40 9.52 34.95
CA ASN A 147 6.77 9.37 36.26
C ASN A 147 7.77 9.12 37.39
N PHE A 148 8.91 8.47 37.11
CA PHE A 148 9.93 8.17 38.13
C PHE A 148 10.82 9.39 38.45
N GLN A 149 11.12 10.23 37.45
CA GLN A 149 11.90 11.46 37.63
C GLN A 149 11.17 12.51 38.49
N ALA A 150 9.83 12.51 38.50
CA ALA A 150 9.03 13.32 39.41
C ALA A 150 9.16 12.91 40.90
N VAL A 151 9.70 11.72 41.19
CA VAL A 151 9.83 11.17 42.55
C VAL A 151 11.27 11.29 43.10
N GLN A 152 12.29 11.36 42.25
CA GLN A 152 13.71 11.40 42.67
C GLN A 152 14.32 12.80 42.87
N ALA A 153 13.54 13.88 42.71
CA ALA A 153 14.01 15.25 42.92
C ALA A 153 14.16 15.65 44.42
N SER A 154 14.74 14.78 45.26
CA SER A 154 14.89 15.03 46.71
C SER A 154 15.99 14.21 47.41
N SER A 155 17.18 14.04 46.81
CA SER A 155 18.36 13.59 47.57
C SER A 155 19.67 14.17 47.04
N ASP A 156 20.37 14.90 47.91
CA ASP A 156 21.64 15.58 47.66
C ASP A 156 22.79 14.80 48.33
N PRO A 157 23.74 14.19 47.60
CA PRO A 157 24.85 13.44 48.20
C PRO A 157 26.18 14.21 48.07
N ASN A 158 26.47 15.05 49.05
CA ASN A 158 27.74 15.79 49.11
C ASN A 158 28.74 15.05 50.02
N GLY A 159 29.63 14.24 49.42
CA GLY A 159 30.56 13.38 50.18
C GLY A 159 31.89 13.15 49.45
N LYS A 160 32.88 14.00 49.73
CA LYS A 160 34.28 13.78 49.28
C LYS A 160 34.94 12.67 50.12
N MET A 161 35.38 11.59 49.50
CA MET A 161 36.39 10.69 50.07
C MET A 161 37.79 11.00 49.53
N LEU A 162 38.78 10.86 50.42
CA LEU A 162 40.21 11.03 50.13
C LEU A 162 40.78 9.78 49.46
N MET A 163 41.70 9.97 48.52
CA MET A 163 42.55 8.89 47.97
C MET A 163 43.74 8.62 48.88
N GLU A 164 44.02 7.33 49.12
CA GLU A 164 45.35 6.85 49.48
C GLU A 164 45.76 5.74 48.48
N SER A 165 47.03 5.74 48.08
CA SER A 165 47.60 4.78 47.12
C SER A 165 48.13 3.53 47.82
N PRO A 166 47.98 2.33 47.22
CA PRO A 166 48.76 1.16 47.62
C PRO A 166 49.85 0.82 46.58
N ASP A 167 51.08 0.76 47.06
CA ASP A 167 52.23 0.15 46.38
C ASP A 167 52.26 -1.37 46.70
N GLY A 168 52.95 -2.18 45.89
CA GLY A 168 53.39 -3.53 46.29
C GLY A 168 52.64 -4.76 45.72
N THR A 169 53.12 -5.21 44.55
CA THR A 169 53.34 -6.61 44.14
C THR A 169 52.64 -7.76 44.89
N ASN A 170 51.76 -8.51 44.21
CA ASN A 170 51.59 -9.95 44.48
C ASN A 170 51.00 -10.71 43.26
N GLU A 171 51.81 -11.55 42.61
CA GLU A 171 51.41 -12.41 41.49
C GLU A 171 50.74 -13.70 41.99
N ASN A 172 49.44 -13.59 42.33
CA ASN A 172 48.42 -14.65 42.39
C ASN A 172 47.15 -14.11 43.07
N ARG A 173 46.68 -12.94 42.63
CA ARG A 173 45.35 -12.47 43.01
C ARG A 173 44.31 -13.25 42.21
N GLU A 174 43.31 -13.80 42.92
CA GLU A 174 42.01 -14.09 42.32
C GLU A 174 41.56 -12.86 41.50
N PRO A 175 40.85 -13.05 40.36
CA PRO A 175 40.39 -11.93 39.55
C PRO A 175 39.67 -10.93 40.48
N PRO A 176 40.06 -9.64 40.47
CA PRO A 176 39.72 -8.71 41.54
C PRO A 176 38.22 -8.78 41.79
N GLY A 177 37.84 -9.25 42.98
CA GLY A 177 36.45 -9.48 43.34
C GLY A 177 35.69 -8.19 43.10
N ILE A 178 34.87 -8.19 42.04
CA ILE A 178 34.26 -6.97 41.54
C ILE A 178 33.45 -6.38 42.68
N ASP A 179 33.79 -5.15 43.08
CA ASP A 179 33.02 -4.45 44.11
C ASP A 179 31.59 -4.37 43.60
N ILE A 180 30.68 -5.04 44.32
CA ILE A 180 29.27 -5.21 43.99
C ILE A 180 28.54 -3.85 43.97
N HIS A 181 29.17 -2.80 44.53
CA HIS A 181 28.72 -1.42 44.48
C HIS A 181 29.21 -0.62 43.26
N SER A 182 30.05 -1.21 42.40
CA SER A 182 30.48 -0.59 41.15
C SER A 182 29.29 -0.33 40.23
N PRO A 183 29.19 0.84 39.57
CA PRO A 183 28.14 1.08 38.60
C PRO A 183 28.25 0.09 37.43
N PRO A 184 27.13 -0.41 36.86
CA PRO A 184 27.16 -1.28 35.70
C PRO A 184 27.95 -0.64 34.53
N SER A 185 28.99 -1.34 34.07
CA SER A 185 29.87 -0.93 32.96
C SER A 185 30.02 -2.05 31.94
N THR A 186 30.18 -1.69 30.65
CA THR A 186 30.51 -2.64 29.57
C THR A 186 31.89 -3.27 29.73
N GLU A 187 32.77 -2.68 30.54
CA GLU A 187 34.08 -3.25 30.91
C GLU A 187 33.94 -4.56 31.73
N TYR A 188 32.85 -4.71 32.49
CA TYR A 188 32.56 -5.90 33.29
C TYR A 188 31.72 -6.95 32.56
N LEU A 189 31.49 -6.78 31.25
CA LEU A 189 30.58 -7.61 30.47
C LEU A 189 30.99 -9.10 30.45
N SER A 190 32.28 -9.40 30.42
CA SER A 190 32.80 -10.78 30.53
C SER A 190 32.39 -11.46 31.84
N TYR A 191 32.39 -10.74 32.95
CA TYR A 191 31.98 -11.26 34.25
C TYR A 191 30.48 -11.54 34.29
N TYR A 192 29.66 -10.61 33.77
CA TYR A 192 28.21 -10.82 33.69
C TYR A 192 27.86 -12.02 32.80
N ILE A 193 28.56 -12.21 31.69
CA ILE A 193 28.41 -13.36 30.80
C ILE A 193 28.79 -14.66 31.51
N ASN A 194 29.93 -14.69 32.21
CA ASN A 194 30.39 -15.89 32.92
C ASN A 194 29.42 -16.31 34.04
N ALA A 195 28.77 -15.35 34.69
CA ALA A 195 27.72 -15.62 35.69
C ALA A 195 26.43 -16.23 35.09
N LEU A 196 26.26 -16.22 33.76
CA LEU A 196 25.15 -16.86 33.04
C LEU A 196 25.55 -18.20 32.37
N SER A 197 26.80 -18.64 32.57
CA SER A 197 27.35 -19.85 31.93
C SER A 197 26.59 -21.14 32.29
N SER A 198 26.85 -22.20 31.54
CA SER A 198 26.31 -23.55 31.78
C SER A 198 26.72 -24.14 33.14
N GLU A 199 27.85 -23.69 33.70
CA GLU A 199 28.34 -24.08 35.03
C GLU A 199 27.59 -23.36 36.16
N SER A 200 26.97 -22.21 35.89
CA SER A 200 26.15 -21.47 36.85
C SER A 200 24.75 -22.09 36.97
N SER A 201 24.32 -22.33 38.21
CA SER A 201 22.92 -22.70 38.49
C SER A 201 22.00 -21.55 38.10
N PRO A 202 20.93 -21.80 37.32
CA PRO A 202 19.92 -20.80 36.97
C PRO A 202 18.85 -20.61 38.06
N ASP A 203 18.99 -21.28 39.20
CA ASP A 203 18.11 -21.17 40.38
C ASP A 203 18.04 -19.71 40.86
N PRO A 204 16.83 -19.12 41.08
CA PRO A 204 16.68 -17.78 41.65
C PRO A 204 17.33 -17.58 43.02
N SER A 205 17.68 -18.65 43.75
CA SER A 205 18.48 -18.56 44.98
C SER A 205 19.96 -18.19 44.72
N SER A 206 20.43 -18.29 43.47
CA SER A 206 21.79 -17.99 43.06
C SER A 206 21.98 -16.48 42.88
N GLU A 207 22.75 -15.86 43.77
CA GLU A 207 22.88 -14.40 43.76
C GLU A 207 23.67 -13.86 42.55
N ALA A 208 24.56 -14.67 41.95
CA ALA A 208 25.43 -14.25 40.86
C ALA A 208 24.68 -14.00 39.53
N PRO A 209 23.86 -14.93 38.99
CA PRO A 209 23.01 -14.66 37.83
C PRO A 209 22.06 -13.49 38.06
N SER A 210 21.38 -13.42 39.21
CA SER A 210 20.41 -12.35 39.50
C SER A 210 21.09 -10.97 39.52
N ARG A 211 22.27 -10.83 40.14
CA ARG A 211 23.08 -9.60 40.10
C ARG A 211 23.55 -9.28 38.67
N ALA A 212 24.07 -10.26 37.93
CA ALA A 212 24.54 -10.06 36.56
C ALA A 212 23.42 -9.58 35.63
N LEU A 213 22.23 -10.20 35.71
CA LEU A 213 21.07 -9.80 34.92
C LEU A 213 20.57 -8.39 35.27
N ARG A 214 20.58 -7.99 36.55
CA ARG A 214 20.25 -6.60 36.95
C ARG A 214 21.26 -5.59 36.39
N SER A 215 22.55 -5.91 36.40
CA SER A 215 23.59 -5.06 35.81
C SER A 215 23.46 -4.95 34.29
N LEU A 216 23.24 -6.08 33.60
CA LEU A 216 22.97 -6.13 32.16
C LEU A 216 21.69 -5.36 31.78
N PHE A 217 20.63 -5.50 32.59
CA PHE A 217 19.37 -4.79 32.37
C PHE A 217 19.60 -3.28 32.48
N SER A 218 20.25 -2.81 33.55
CA SER A 218 20.57 -1.40 33.74
C SER A 218 21.42 -0.84 32.59
N LEU A 219 22.46 -1.57 32.15
CA LEU A 219 23.25 -1.20 30.97
C LEU A 219 22.40 -1.05 29.69
N SER A 220 21.43 -1.95 29.50
CA SER A 220 20.58 -1.97 28.30
C SER A 220 19.42 -0.95 28.32
N GLU A 221 19.00 -0.48 29.50
CA GLU A 221 17.80 0.36 29.68
C GLU A 221 18.04 1.86 29.44
N HIS A 222 19.24 2.36 29.74
CA HIS A 222 19.53 3.80 29.67
C HIS A 222 19.50 4.30 28.22
N ALA A 223 18.59 5.22 27.91
CA ALA A 223 18.27 5.59 26.53
C ALA A 223 19.38 6.34 25.78
N SER A 224 20.40 6.87 26.48
CA SER A 224 21.62 7.43 25.88
C SER A 224 22.54 6.39 25.23
N SER A 225 22.25 5.10 25.41
CA SER A 225 23.21 4.00 25.18
C SER A 225 22.94 3.14 23.93
N HIS A 226 22.38 3.67 22.85
CA HIS A 226 22.26 2.92 21.57
C HIS A 226 23.58 2.22 21.20
N GLN A 227 24.68 2.97 21.29
CA GLN A 227 26.03 2.46 21.09
C GLN A 227 26.45 1.39 22.10
N ASP A 228 26.03 1.43 23.37
CA ASP A 228 26.41 0.38 24.32
C ASP A 228 25.54 -0.87 24.17
N ARG A 229 24.26 -0.75 23.80
CA ARG A 229 23.43 -1.90 23.38
C ARG A 229 24.01 -2.57 22.14
N VAL A 230 24.54 -1.80 21.19
CA VAL A 230 25.29 -2.33 20.04
C VAL A 230 26.58 -3.02 20.50
N LYS A 231 27.42 -2.36 21.32
CA LYS A 231 28.64 -2.96 21.89
C LYS A 231 28.35 -4.25 22.68
N MET A 232 27.29 -4.32 23.47
CA MET A 232 26.94 -5.51 24.27
C MET A 232 26.73 -6.76 23.43
N VAL A 233 26.16 -6.61 22.23
CA VAL A 233 25.91 -7.71 21.29
C VAL A 233 27.12 -7.96 20.39
N GLN A 234 27.81 -6.88 20.00
CA GLN A 234 29.01 -6.97 19.16
C GLN A 234 30.25 -7.48 19.91
N TRP A 235 30.27 -7.35 21.25
CA TRP A 235 31.38 -7.73 22.12
C TRP A 235 31.92 -9.10 21.76
N GLN A 236 33.21 -9.13 21.42
CA GLN A 236 33.94 -10.35 21.24
C GLN A 236 34.75 -10.63 22.50
N PRO A 237 34.75 -11.87 23.00
CA PRO A 237 35.56 -12.20 24.16
C PRO A 237 37.06 -12.10 23.85
N PRO A 238 37.89 -11.78 24.86
CA PRO A 238 39.34 -11.76 24.71
C PRO A 238 39.97 -13.16 24.66
N SER A 239 39.19 -14.24 24.84
CA SER A 239 39.63 -15.63 24.70
C SER A 239 38.60 -16.48 23.96
N ASP A 240 39.10 -17.39 23.12
CA ASP A 240 38.31 -18.25 22.23
C ASP A 240 37.27 -19.15 22.95
N ASN A 241 37.43 -19.35 24.26
CA ASN A 241 36.56 -20.20 25.08
C ASN A 241 35.33 -19.49 25.67
N SER A 242 35.23 -18.15 25.56
CA SER A 242 34.11 -17.42 26.18
C SER A 242 32.92 -17.28 25.23
N MET A 243 31.72 -17.47 25.76
CA MET A 243 30.48 -17.41 24.98
C MET A 243 30.02 -15.95 24.77
N PRO A 244 29.53 -15.55 23.57
CA PRO A 244 28.93 -14.23 23.36
C PRO A 244 27.69 -14.00 24.24
N LEU A 245 27.41 -12.74 24.62
CA LEU A 245 26.29 -12.38 25.50
C LEU A 245 24.94 -12.99 25.09
N ILE A 246 24.61 -12.94 23.80
CA ILE A 246 23.34 -13.45 23.28
C ILE A 246 23.25 -14.97 23.47
N ASN A 247 24.32 -15.70 23.19
CA ASN A 247 24.34 -17.16 23.37
C ASN A 247 24.24 -17.51 24.86
N ALA A 248 24.87 -16.73 25.74
CA ALA A 248 24.75 -16.91 27.19
C ALA A 248 23.32 -16.65 27.70
N LEU A 249 22.65 -15.58 27.24
CA LEU A 249 21.25 -15.31 27.57
C LEU A 249 20.31 -16.40 27.04
N LEU A 250 20.53 -16.89 25.82
CA LEU A 250 19.71 -17.95 25.22
C LEU A 250 19.92 -19.30 25.91
N ASP A 251 21.15 -19.68 26.23
CA ASP A 251 21.44 -20.89 27.01
C ASP A 251 20.83 -20.81 28.42
N PHE A 252 21.00 -19.67 29.09
CA PHE A 252 20.38 -19.41 30.39
C PHE A 252 18.85 -19.54 30.32
N LEU A 253 18.20 -18.92 29.34
CA LEU A 253 16.74 -19.02 29.14
C LEU A 253 16.24 -20.44 28.84
N ASN A 254 17.04 -21.29 28.20
CA ASN A 254 16.68 -22.70 27.97
C ASN A 254 16.79 -23.56 29.24
N ARG A 255 17.59 -23.15 30.23
CA ARG A 255 17.81 -23.87 31.50
C ARG A 255 17.06 -23.28 32.69
N CYS A 256 16.60 -22.04 32.59
CA CYS A 256 15.93 -21.32 33.67
C CYS A 256 14.51 -21.86 33.91
N GLU A 257 14.11 -21.93 35.18
CA GLU A 257 12.72 -22.26 35.54
C GLU A 257 11.78 -21.14 35.06
N ARG A 258 10.60 -21.55 34.58
CA ARG A 258 9.59 -20.63 34.05
C ARG A 258 9.00 -19.76 35.16
N ASP A 259 8.50 -18.59 34.78
CA ASP A 259 7.88 -17.61 35.68
C ASP A 259 8.82 -17.05 36.78
N THR A 260 10.14 -17.26 36.65
CA THR A 260 11.14 -16.70 37.56
C THR A 260 11.48 -15.25 37.22
N SER A 261 11.92 -14.49 38.23
CA SER A 261 12.46 -13.13 38.06
C SER A 261 13.67 -13.09 37.12
N GLU A 262 14.47 -14.14 37.14
CA GLU A 262 15.70 -14.29 36.36
C GLU A 262 15.39 -14.55 34.89
N GLN A 263 14.43 -15.43 34.58
CA GLN A 263 13.91 -15.60 33.22
C GLN A 263 13.38 -14.27 32.67
N TYR A 264 12.58 -13.55 33.47
CA TYR A 264 12.00 -12.26 33.08
C TYR A 264 13.08 -11.18 32.84
N LEU A 265 14.07 -11.05 33.73
CA LEU A 265 15.20 -10.13 33.55
C LEU A 265 16.04 -10.48 32.32
N ALA A 266 16.33 -11.75 32.06
CA ALA A 266 17.06 -12.17 30.87
C ALA A 266 16.31 -11.83 29.56
N MET A 267 14.98 -12.00 29.54
CA MET A 267 14.14 -11.58 28.43
C MET A 267 14.10 -10.05 28.28
N LEU A 268 14.07 -9.27 29.37
CA LEU A 268 14.13 -7.80 29.32
C LEU A 268 15.47 -7.29 28.76
N VAL A 269 16.60 -7.89 29.16
CA VAL A 269 17.92 -7.60 28.56
C VAL A 269 17.88 -7.87 27.06
N LEU A 270 17.41 -9.06 26.68
CA LEU A 270 17.36 -9.49 25.27
C LEU A 270 16.43 -8.60 24.43
N ASN A 271 15.29 -8.18 24.98
CA ASN A 271 14.41 -7.18 24.38
C ASN A 271 15.14 -5.86 24.12
N ASN A 272 15.78 -5.27 25.14
CA ASN A 272 16.44 -3.97 25.03
C ASN A 272 17.57 -3.98 23.99
N VAL A 273 18.36 -5.05 23.92
CA VAL A 273 19.46 -5.19 22.94
C VAL A 273 18.99 -5.63 21.54
N SER A 274 17.75 -6.08 21.38
CA SER A 274 17.14 -6.41 20.07
C SER A 274 16.58 -5.20 19.31
N ILE A 275 16.46 -4.04 19.96
CA ILE A 275 15.93 -2.80 19.35
C ILE A 275 16.89 -2.22 18.30
N PRO A 276 18.21 -2.03 18.56
CA PRO A 276 19.16 -1.52 17.56
C PRO A 276 19.18 -2.34 16.27
N HIS A 277 19.15 -1.68 15.11
CA HIS A 277 19.12 -2.36 13.82
C HIS A 277 20.35 -3.24 13.60
N GLU A 278 21.52 -2.75 13.99
CA GLU A 278 22.84 -3.37 13.88
C GLU A 278 22.92 -4.73 14.62
N ASN A 279 22.08 -4.91 15.64
CA ASN A 279 22.04 -6.13 16.43
C ASN A 279 21.11 -7.20 15.85
N LYS A 280 20.10 -6.82 15.05
CA LYS A 280 19.01 -7.72 14.65
C LYS A 280 19.51 -8.93 13.89
N ARG A 281 20.37 -8.75 12.87
CA ARG A 281 20.94 -9.87 12.10
C ARG A 281 21.73 -10.82 13.01
N ARG A 282 22.58 -10.28 13.88
CA ARG A 282 23.45 -11.05 14.77
C ARG A 282 22.65 -11.84 15.80
N ILE A 283 21.66 -11.22 16.45
CA ILE A 283 20.78 -11.94 17.39
C ILE A 283 19.94 -12.98 16.65
N ALA A 284 19.29 -12.61 15.55
CA ALA A 284 18.27 -13.42 14.92
C ALA A 284 18.83 -14.64 14.17
N ILE A 285 19.91 -14.43 13.41
CA ILE A 285 20.53 -15.42 12.52
C ILE A 285 21.84 -15.93 13.11
N ASP A 286 22.84 -15.06 13.28
CA ASP A 286 24.22 -15.50 13.57
C ASP A 286 24.36 -16.21 14.95
N CYS A 287 23.53 -15.81 15.92
CA CYS A 287 23.40 -16.44 17.25
C CYS A 287 22.25 -17.46 17.35
N GLY A 288 21.54 -17.76 16.25
CA GLY A 288 20.38 -18.66 16.24
C GLY A 288 19.18 -18.21 17.09
N GLY A 289 19.12 -16.92 17.46
CA GLY A 289 18.19 -16.41 18.47
C GLY A 289 16.72 -16.57 18.10
N VAL A 290 16.34 -16.42 16.83
CA VAL A 290 14.94 -16.67 16.44
C VAL A 290 14.57 -18.15 16.53
N LYS A 291 15.49 -19.08 16.24
CA LYS A 291 15.24 -20.53 16.41
C LYS A 291 15.04 -20.88 17.89
N ALA A 292 15.85 -20.31 18.78
CA ALA A 292 15.72 -20.48 20.22
C ALA A 292 14.42 -19.86 20.78
N LEU A 293 14.12 -18.60 20.43
CA LEU A 293 12.93 -17.90 20.87
C LEU A 293 11.63 -18.52 20.34
N ALA A 294 11.61 -18.99 19.09
CA ALA A 294 10.48 -19.72 18.53
C ALA A 294 10.18 -21.03 19.29
N ARG A 295 11.24 -21.76 19.68
CA ARG A 295 11.10 -22.95 20.53
C ARG A 295 10.56 -22.61 21.92
N LEU A 296 11.12 -21.58 22.57
CA LEU A 296 10.65 -21.10 23.87
C LEU A 296 9.18 -20.63 23.81
N LEU A 297 8.76 -19.98 22.72
CA LEU A 297 7.37 -19.58 22.51
C LEU A 297 6.42 -20.77 22.32
N CYS A 298 6.85 -21.82 21.63
CA CYS A 298 6.08 -23.07 21.54
C CYS A 298 5.97 -23.79 22.90
N GLN A 299 6.98 -23.65 23.76
CA GLN A 299 7.00 -24.20 25.11
C GLN A 299 6.14 -23.38 26.08
N ASP A 300 6.15 -22.05 25.96
CA ASP A 300 5.39 -21.09 26.74
C ASP A 300 4.72 -20.02 25.83
N PRO A 301 3.53 -20.34 25.28
CA PRO A 301 2.75 -19.41 24.46
C PRO A 301 2.10 -18.28 25.30
N GLY A 302 2.17 -18.33 26.63
CA GLY A 302 1.71 -17.24 27.50
C GLY A 302 2.67 -16.05 27.54
N CYS A 303 3.96 -16.28 27.25
CA CYS A 303 4.98 -15.24 27.37
C CYS A 303 5.00 -14.29 26.16
N HIS A 304 4.13 -13.28 26.20
CA HIS A 304 4.09 -12.19 25.22
C HIS A 304 5.44 -11.46 25.05
N LEU A 305 6.31 -11.45 26.07
CA LEU A 305 7.64 -10.82 25.98
C LEU A 305 8.57 -11.55 24.99
N LEU A 306 8.49 -12.88 24.86
CA LEU A 306 9.17 -13.63 23.79
C LEU A 306 8.72 -13.13 22.41
N VAL A 307 7.42 -12.88 22.26
CA VAL A 307 6.84 -12.38 21.01
C VAL A 307 7.27 -10.94 20.72
N ILE A 308 7.37 -10.07 21.74
CA ILE A 308 7.89 -8.71 21.57
C ILE A 308 9.35 -8.73 21.07
N ILE A 309 10.19 -9.63 21.61
CA ILE A 309 11.56 -9.81 21.10
C ILE A 309 11.52 -10.26 19.63
N LEU A 310 10.65 -11.21 19.26
CA LEU A 310 10.45 -11.61 17.86
C LEU A 310 9.93 -10.46 16.98
N VAL A 311 9.08 -9.56 17.49
CA VAL A 311 8.62 -8.36 16.77
C VAL A 311 9.80 -7.44 16.45
N ASN A 312 10.70 -7.20 17.42
CA ASN A 312 11.90 -6.39 17.20
C ASN A 312 12.84 -7.03 16.15
N LEU A 313 13.07 -8.35 16.26
CA LEU A 313 13.95 -9.09 15.35
C LEU A 313 13.39 -9.26 13.95
N THR A 314 12.06 -9.27 13.78
CA THR A 314 11.38 -9.30 12.47
C THR A 314 11.23 -7.90 11.85
N PHE A 315 11.33 -6.82 12.64
CA PHE A 315 11.41 -5.44 12.15
C PHE A 315 12.85 -5.11 11.69
N CYS A 316 13.29 -5.81 10.66
CA CYS A 316 14.66 -5.74 10.11
C CYS A 316 14.67 -5.57 8.59
N GLU A 317 15.87 -5.41 8.02
CA GLU A 317 16.09 -5.36 6.57
C GLU A 317 15.50 -6.55 5.79
N ALA A 318 15.18 -6.29 4.52
CA ALA A 318 14.74 -7.28 3.52
C ALA A 318 15.56 -8.57 3.53
N SER A 319 16.89 -8.44 3.56
CA SER A 319 17.88 -9.52 3.61
C SER A 319 17.67 -10.42 4.84
N VAL A 320 17.61 -9.83 6.03
CA VAL A 320 17.43 -10.56 7.30
C VAL A 320 16.06 -11.23 7.35
N ARG A 321 15.00 -10.58 6.85
CA ARG A 321 13.66 -11.20 6.74
C ARG A 321 13.64 -12.37 5.77
N ARG A 322 14.39 -12.30 4.66
CA ARG A 322 14.59 -13.41 3.73
C ARG A 322 15.28 -14.57 4.43
N ASP A 323 16.40 -14.30 5.11
CA ASP A 323 17.14 -15.29 5.89
C ASP A 323 16.19 -15.96 6.90
N LEU A 324 15.42 -15.20 7.69
CA LEU A 324 14.44 -15.70 8.66
C LEU A 324 13.34 -16.62 8.08
N LEU A 325 13.02 -16.47 6.79
CA LEU A 325 11.98 -17.25 6.10
C LEU A 325 12.55 -18.42 5.28
N THR A 326 13.84 -18.38 4.93
CA THR A 326 14.51 -19.34 4.05
C THR A 326 15.61 -20.14 4.73
N TYR A 327 15.97 -19.81 5.99
CA TYR A 327 17.02 -20.48 6.75
C TYR A 327 16.73 -21.96 6.87
N THR A 328 17.38 -22.72 6.00
CA THR A 328 17.59 -24.14 6.18
C THR A 328 18.93 -24.26 6.87
N GLU A 329 18.99 -25.05 7.95
CA GLU A 329 20.29 -25.48 8.45
C GLU A 329 20.97 -26.21 7.29
N THR A 330 22.01 -25.61 6.73
CA THR A 330 22.83 -26.31 5.74
C THR A 330 23.33 -27.55 6.46
N PRO A 331 22.90 -28.77 6.09
CA PRO A 331 23.40 -29.95 6.76
C PRO A 331 24.91 -29.91 6.61
N GLU A 332 25.62 -29.93 7.73
CA GLU A 332 27.08 -30.01 7.70
C GLU A 332 27.43 -31.18 6.79
N LYS A 333 28.29 -30.94 5.79
CA LYS A 333 28.48 -31.87 4.68
C LYS A 333 29.23 -33.11 5.15
N ASP A 334 28.49 -34.05 5.73
CA ASP A 334 28.93 -35.42 6.03
C ASP A 334 29.08 -36.22 4.73
N GLY A 335 30.09 -35.83 3.95
CA GLY A 335 30.91 -36.69 3.08
C GLY A 335 30.31 -37.38 1.85
N ASP A 336 29.00 -37.61 1.75
CA ASP A 336 28.44 -38.57 0.79
C ASP A 336 27.86 -37.90 -0.48
N GLU A 337 28.70 -37.73 -1.51
CA GLU A 337 28.43 -36.90 -2.71
C GLU A 337 27.43 -37.50 -3.73
N THR A 338 26.63 -38.52 -3.40
CA THR A 338 25.86 -39.28 -4.42
C THR A 338 24.34 -39.34 -4.19
N GLY A 339 23.57 -38.47 -4.87
CA GLY A 339 22.14 -38.73 -5.12
C GLY A 339 21.25 -37.53 -5.47
N GLU A 340 20.73 -37.51 -6.71
CA GLU A 340 19.61 -36.71 -7.25
C GLU A 340 19.06 -35.52 -6.42
N LEU A 341 19.40 -34.30 -6.89
CA LEU A 341 18.64 -33.06 -6.62
C LEU A 341 17.21 -33.18 -7.17
N THR A 342 16.26 -33.66 -6.37
CA THR A 342 14.83 -33.54 -6.70
C THR A 342 14.33 -32.12 -6.44
N GLU A 343 13.65 -31.50 -7.41
CA GLU A 343 13.13 -30.11 -7.42
C GLU A 343 12.00 -29.83 -6.38
N ARG A 344 12.00 -30.51 -5.23
CA ARG A 344 11.06 -30.29 -4.12
C ARG A 344 11.59 -29.30 -3.06
N GLY A 345 12.79 -28.78 -3.25
CA GLY A 345 13.59 -28.06 -2.25
C GLY A 345 13.42 -26.53 -2.22
N CYS A 346 12.19 -26.03 -2.13
CA CYS A 346 11.93 -24.63 -1.77
C CYS A 346 11.01 -24.47 -0.55
N ARG A 347 10.87 -25.52 0.27
CA ARG A 347 10.38 -25.36 1.65
C ARG A 347 11.58 -25.04 2.54
N GLY A 348 11.73 -23.78 2.89
CA GLY A 348 12.50 -23.40 4.07
C GLY A 348 11.69 -23.77 5.31
N ASP A 349 12.35 -24.32 6.33
CA ASP A 349 11.72 -24.64 7.61
C ASP A 349 11.51 -23.33 8.39
N SER A 350 10.41 -22.64 8.10
CA SER A 350 10.09 -21.31 8.64
C SER A 350 9.58 -21.40 10.10
N HIS A 351 10.47 -21.85 10.99
CA HIS A 351 10.20 -22.07 12.42
C HIS A 351 9.56 -20.86 13.11
N VAL A 352 9.88 -19.64 12.66
CA VAL A 352 9.28 -18.41 13.21
C VAL A 352 7.82 -18.25 12.82
N VAL A 353 7.45 -18.47 11.55
CA VAL A 353 6.05 -18.38 11.11
C VAL A 353 5.23 -19.49 11.75
N GLU A 354 5.78 -20.70 11.84
CA GLU A 354 5.15 -21.85 12.48
C GLU A 354 4.93 -21.66 14.00
N ALA A 355 5.90 -21.08 14.73
CA ALA A 355 5.76 -20.82 16.15
C ALA A 355 4.76 -19.68 16.44
N LEU A 356 4.78 -18.62 15.63
CA LEU A 356 3.80 -17.54 15.70
C LEU A 356 2.38 -18.06 15.34
N ALA A 357 2.28 -18.97 14.36
CA ALA A 357 1.04 -19.65 13.99
C ALA A 357 0.48 -20.49 15.14
N TYR A 358 1.33 -21.28 15.79
CA TYR A 358 0.99 -22.11 16.95
C TYR A 358 0.51 -21.25 18.14
N ALA A 359 1.25 -20.19 18.49
CA ALA A 359 0.86 -19.28 19.57
C ALA A 359 -0.46 -18.55 19.27
N LEU A 360 -0.65 -18.08 18.04
CA LEU A 360 -1.89 -17.41 17.60
C LEU A 360 -3.09 -18.37 17.59
N LEU A 361 -2.88 -19.65 17.24
CA LEU A 361 -3.93 -20.66 17.28
C LEU A 361 -4.35 -21.01 18.71
N LEU A 362 -3.41 -21.13 19.66
CA LEU A 362 -3.74 -21.29 21.08
C LEU A 362 -4.46 -20.08 21.66
N ALA A 363 -4.01 -18.87 21.31
CA ALA A 363 -4.66 -17.63 21.73
C ALA A 363 -6.08 -17.45 21.15
N SER A 364 -6.43 -18.18 20.09
CA SER A 364 -7.77 -18.18 19.48
C SER A 364 -8.82 -19.02 20.21
N LEU A 365 -8.40 -19.80 21.22
CA LEU A 365 -9.27 -20.68 22.00
C LEU A 365 -9.88 -19.91 23.17
N SER A 366 -11.13 -20.21 23.51
CA SER A 366 -11.72 -19.71 24.75
C SER A 366 -10.99 -20.28 25.97
N SER A 367 -11.16 -19.66 27.14
CA SER A 367 -10.56 -20.19 28.38
C SER A 367 -11.07 -21.60 28.72
N GLU A 368 -12.31 -21.93 28.35
CA GLU A 368 -12.87 -23.29 28.50
C GLU A 368 -12.27 -24.27 27.49
N GLU A 369 -12.12 -23.86 26.23
CA GLU A 369 -11.50 -24.67 25.17
C GLU A 369 -10.04 -25.00 25.53
N LEU A 370 -9.26 -23.98 25.91
CA LEU A 370 -7.87 -24.12 26.34
C LEU A 370 -7.72 -25.04 27.56
N ALA A 371 -8.62 -24.92 28.56
CA ALA A 371 -8.63 -25.79 29.73
C ALA A 371 -9.09 -27.22 29.43
N SER A 372 -9.80 -27.45 28.31
CA SER A 372 -10.24 -28.77 27.86
C SER A 372 -9.25 -29.48 26.92
N LEU A 373 -8.19 -28.81 26.47
CA LEU A 373 -7.15 -29.44 25.66
C LEU A 373 -6.44 -30.56 26.44
N PRO A 374 -6.17 -31.72 25.81
CA PRO A 374 -5.21 -32.67 26.35
C PRO A 374 -3.80 -32.05 26.38
N PRO A 375 -2.89 -32.47 27.28
CA PRO A 375 -1.52 -32.01 27.28
C PRO A 375 -0.85 -32.22 25.93
N ILE A 376 -0.38 -31.15 25.30
CA ILE A 376 0.34 -31.19 24.03
C ILE A 376 1.75 -31.74 24.33
N PRO A 377 2.16 -32.88 23.76
CA PRO A 377 3.53 -33.36 23.93
C PRO A 377 4.49 -32.36 23.28
N LEU A 378 5.40 -31.79 24.07
CA LEU A 378 6.47 -30.91 23.57
C LEU A 378 7.65 -31.71 23.02
N GLU A 379 7.76 -32.98 23.41
CA GLU A 379 8.83 -33.91 23.08
C GLU A 379 8.26 -35.25 22.62
N THR A 380 9.02 -35.93 21.78
CA THR A 380 8.84 -37.36 21.45
C THR A 380 9.05 -38.25 22.68
N PRO A 381 8.58 -39.52 22.67
CA PRO A 381 8.91 -40.51 23.70
C PRO A 381 10.42 -40.70 23.93
N GLU A 382 11.24 -40.39 22.92
CA GLU A 382 12.70 -40.42 22.94
C GLU A 382 13.36 -39.14 23.52
N GLY A 383 12.57 -38.15 23.97
CA GLY A 383 13.07 -36.88 24.53
C GLY A 383 13.50 -35.84 23.49
N VAL A 384 13.24 -36.09 22.19
CA VAL A 384 13.52 -35.10 21.13
C VAL A 384 12.39 -34.09 21.04
N VAL A 385 12.70 -32.82 21.26
CA VAL A 385 11.76 -31.68 21.17
C VAL A 385 11.13 -31.61 19.78
N HIS A 386 9.80 -31.47 19.72
CA HIS A 386 9.08 -31.30 18.46
C HIS A 386 9.36 -29.94 17.81
N THR A 387 9.39 -29.92 16.47
CA THR A 387 9.47 -28.68 15.69
C THR A 387 8.17 -27.88 15.79
N PRO A 388 8.19 -26.55 15.61
CA PRO A 388 6.99 -25.74 15.57
C PRO A 388 5.94 -26.25 14.57
N LEU A 389 6.32 -26.63 13.34
CA LEU A 389 5.41 -27.29 12.38
C LEU A 389 4.72 -28.53 12.95
N LYS A 390 5.47 -29.36 13.70
CA LYS A 390 4.94 -30.60 14.26
C LYS A 390 3.97 -30.33 15.41
N LEU A 391 4.28 -29.35 16.26
CA LEU A 391 3.38 -28.89 17.33
C LEU A 391 2.10 -28.27 16.77
N LEU A 392 2.20 -27.44 15.74
CA LEU A 392 1.07 -26.88 15.00
C LEU A 392 0.19 -28.00 14.43
N SER A 393 0.79 -28.98 13.74
CA SER A 393 0.07 -30.16 13.20
C SER A 393 -0.60 -31.01 14.29
N ILE A 394 0.03 -31.19 15.46
CA ILE A 394 -0.57 -31.89 16.60
C ILE A 394 -1.78 -31.12 17.14
N LEU A 395 -1.63 -29.81 17.35
CA LEU A 395 -2.72 -28.94 17.81
C LEU A 395 -3.90 -28.91 16.83
N THR A 396 -3.64 -28.80 15.52
CA THR A 396 -4.69 -28.89 14.49
C THR A 396 -5.44 -30.23 14.59
N SER A 397 -4.74 -31.35 14.73
CA SER A 397 -5.37 -32.68 14.87
C SER A 397 -6.23 -32.78 16.13
N ILE A 398 -5.76 -32.25 17.27
CA ILE A 398 -6.52 -32.24 18.53
C ILE A 398 -7.82 -31.43 18.37
N LEU A 399 -7.75 -30.26 17.73
CA LEU A 399 -8.93 -29.42 17.47
C LEU A 399 -9.91 -30.07 16.47
N GLU A 400 -9.41 -30.86 15.51
CA GLU A 400 -10.25 -31.70 14.65
C GLU A 400 -10.98 -32.79 15.44
N ASP A 401 -10.27 -33.56 16.27
CA ASP A 401 -10.84 -34.64 17.08
C ASP A 401 -11.87 -34.14 18.11
N MET A 402 -11.69 -32.93 18.64
CA MET A 402 -12.64 -32.28 19.56
C MET A 402 -13.91 -31.76 18.85
N ASN A 403 -14.04 -31.93 17.53
CA ASN A 403 -15.06 -31.27 16.68
C ASN A 403 -15.06 -29.74 16.77
N LEU A 404 -14.01 -29.12 17.34
CA LEU A 404 -13.72 -27.70 17.23
C LEU A 404 -13.09 -27.39 15.86
N HIS A 405 -13.64 -28.05 14.82
CA HIS A 405 -12.98 -28.33 13.57
C HIS A 405 -12.34 -27.05 13.03
N PRO A 406 -11.00 -27.00 12.89
CA PRO A 406 -10.31 -25.94 12.19
C PRO A 406 -11.02 -25.65 10.87
N SER A 407 -11.30 -26.68 10.06
CA SER A 407 -12.10 -26.60 8.83
C SER A 407 -13.52 -26.01 8.95
N SER A 408 -14.18 -26.01 10.11
CA SER A 408 -15.47 -25.33 10.32
C SER A 408 -15.33 -23.95 10.97
N ARG A 409 -14.23 -23.68 11.69
CA ARG A 409 -13.80 -22.31 12.07
C ARG A 409 -13.20 -21.53 10.88
N TYR A 410 -12.71 -22.23 9.85
CA TYR A 410 -11.94 -21.69 8.72
C TYR A 410 -12.74 -21.64 7.41
N LYS A 411 -13.81 -22.43 7.27
CA LYS A 411 -14.83 -22.07 6.30
C LYS A 411 -15.44 -20.77 6.78
N ALA A 412 -15.36 -19.74 5.94
CA ALA A 412 -16.15 -18.54 6.10
C ALA A 412 -17.63 -18.86 5.84
N ASP A 413 -18.25 -19.60 6.75
CA ASP A 413 -19.68 -19.39 6.95
C ASP A 413 -19.89 -17.92 7.33
N GLY A 414 -20.97 -17.34 6.82
CA GLY A 414 -21.26 -15.93 7.02
C GLY A 414 -21.62 -15.59 8.47
N ASN A 415 -21.76 -16.61 9.32
CA ASN A 415 -22.50 -16.56 10.58
C ASN A 415 -21.59 -16.69 11.82
N SER A 416 -20.35 -17.17 11.70
CA SER A 416 -19.45 -17.22 12.86
C SER A 416 -19.02 -15.81 13.29
N PRO A 417 -19.03 -15.48 14.60
CA PRO A 417 -18.65 -14.17 15.10
C PRO A 417 -17.15 -13.87 14.88
N PRO A 418 -16.76 -12.57 14.87
CA PRO A 418 -15.38 -12.13 14.82
C PRO A 418 -14.62 -12.65 16.03
N MET A 419 -13.30 -12.76 15.87
CA MET A 419 -12.46 -13.25 16.94
C MET A 419 -12.05 -12.12 17.87
N LEU A 420 -12.69 -12.06 19.04
CA LEU A 420 -12.19 -11.32 20.18
C LEU A 420 -11.19 -12.21 20.93
N PHE A 421 -9.98 -11.70 21.15
CA PHE A 421 -8.99 -12.38 21.98
C PHE A 421 -9.28 -12.07 23.45
N GLU A 422 -9.74 -13.07 24.20
CA GLU A 422 -10.10 -12.94 25.61
C GLU A 422 -9.09 -13.67 26.52
N GLY A 423 -8.88 -13.15 27.73
CA GLY A 423 -7.99 -13.76 28.72
C GLY A 423 -6.49 -13.51 28.48
N GLY A 424 -5.65 -14.35 29.11
CA GLY A 424 -4.22 -14.09 29.26
C GLY A 424 -3.37 -14.13 27.99
N LEU A 425 -3.90 -14.64 26.88
CA LEU A 425 -3.17 -14.80 25.61
C LEU A 425 -3.41 -13.66 24.60
N ALA A 426 -4.25 -12.67 24.92
CA ALA A 426 -4.62 -11.61 23.99
C ALA A 426 -3.43 -10.74 23.54
N GLU A 427 -2.51 -10.42 24.45
CA GLU A 427 -1.26 -9.73 24.10
C GLU A 427 -0.35 -10.61 23.24
N THR A 428 -0.19 -11.91 23.54
CA THR A 428 0.56 -12.84 22.68
C THR A 428 0.03 -12.82 21.25
N ALA A 429 -1.29 -12.88 21.06
CA ALA A 429 -1.91 -12.80 19.74
C ALA A 429 -1.63 -11.49 19.02
N ARG A 430 -1.81 -10.36 19.72
CA ARG A 430 -1.53 -9.00 19.21
C ARG A 430 -0.09 -8.88 18.71
N TRP A 431 0.88 -9.25 19.54
CA TRP A 431 2.30 -9.21 19.16
C TRP A 431 2.64 -10.23 18.08
N SER A 432 1.97 -11.39 18.04
CA SER A 432 2.20 -12.40 17.00
C SER A 432 1.78 -11.89 15.62
N LEU A 433 0.62 -11.22 15.55
CA LEU A 433 0.16 -10.55 14.33
C LEU A 433 1.07 -9.39 13.93
N CYS A 434 1.66 -8.65 14.88
CA CYS A 434 2.68 -7.65 14.60
C CYS A 434 3.98 -8.25 14.02
N ALA A 435 4.44 -9.41 14.51
CA ALA A 435 5.60 -10.10 13.95
C ALA A 435 5.31 -10.63 12.53
N LEU A 436 4.13 -11.21 12.30
CA LEU A 436 3.68 -11.63 10.97
C LEU A 436 3.52 -10.46 10.00
N LYS A 437 3.03 -9.30 10.47
CA LYS A 437 3.01 -8.04 9.70
C LYS A 437 4.42 -7.64 9.27
N ASN A 438 5.40 -7.71 10.16
CA ASN A 438 6.79 -7.37 9.85
C ASN A 438 7.42 -8.36 8.86
N LEU A 439 7.20 -9.67 9.04
CA LEU A 439 7.67 -10.72 8.12
C LEU A 439 7.08 -10.61 6.71
N THR A 440 5.82 -10.18 6.58
CA THR A 440 5.13 -10.07 5.28
C THR A 440 5.29 -8.71 4.59
N ARG A 441 5.78 -7.69 5.30
CA ARG A 441 5.92 -6.31 4.81
C ARG A 441 6.64 -6.25 3.45
N PRO A 442 6.18 -5.45 2.46
CA PRO A 442 6.87 -5.35 1.19
C PRO A 442 8.24 -4.68 1.36
N ASP A 443 9.24 -5.14 0.60
CA ASP A 443 10.54 -4.47 0.55
C ASP A 443 10.37 -3.02 0.06
N LYS A 444 10.89 -2.03 0.82
CA LYS A 444 10.67 -0.58 0.54
C LYS A 444 11.04 -0.23 -0.90
N LEU A 445 12.26 -0.60 -1.28
CA LEU A 445 12.82 -0.61 -2.63
C LEU A 445 13.85 -1.75 -2.63
N SER A 446 13.66 -2.81 -3.41
CA SER A 446 14.83 -3.53 -3.92
C SER A 446 15.41 -2.63 -5.01
N PRO A 447 16.56 -1.96 -4.81
CA PRO A 447 17.16 -1.17 -5.87
C PRO A 447 17.33 -2.08 -7.07
N SER A 448 16.99 -1.58 -8.26
CA SER A 448 17.00 -2.38 -9.48
C SER A 448 18.40 -2.98 -9.65
N SER A 449 18.53 -4.29 -9.36
CA SER A 449 19.81 -4.99 -9.43
C SER A 449 20.13 -5.28 -10.90
N VAL A 450 20.53 -4.22 -11.60
CA VAL A 450 21.17 -4.22 -12.92
C VAL A 450 22.51 -5.00 -12.90
N VAL A 451 22.85 -5.59 -11.74
CA VAL A 451 23.66 -6.80 -11.59
C VAL A 451 23.02 -8.00 -12.34
N LYS A 452 23.06 -7.89 -13.68
CA LYS A 452 23.07 -8.96 -14.68
C LYS A 452 22.53 -10.32 -14.20
N ALA A 453 21.24 -10.58 -14.42
CA ALA A 453 20.65 -11.85 -14.91
C ALA A 453 21.31 -13.21 -14.53
N VAL A 454 21.91 -13.33 -13.35
CA VAL A 454 22.65 -14.52 -12.90
C VAL A 454 21.87 -15.12 -11.75
N SER A 455 21.37 -16.34 -11.99
CA SER A 455 20.30 -17.02 -11.24
C SER A 455 18.91 -16.35 -11.38
N LYS A 456 17.92 -17.18 -11.71
CA LYS A 456 16.55 -16.76 -12.06
C LYS A 456 15.57 -17.06 -10.92
N GLU A 457 16.10 -17.30 -9.73
CA GLU A 457 15.49 -18.16 -8.69
C GLU A 457 15.57 -17.60 -7.27
N GLU A 458 16.14 -16.42 -7.03
CA GLU A 458 15.86 -15.71 -5.77
C GLU A 458 14.38 -15.30 -5.74
N ALA A 459 13.57 -16.12 -5.08
CA ALA A 459 12.18 -15.78 -4.78
C ALA A 459 12.15 -14.52 -3.93
N SER A 460 11.25 -13.59 -4.25
CA SER A 460 11.07 -12.37 -3.45
C SER A 460 10.67 -12.72 -2.01
N VAL A 461 11.13 -11.91 -1.06
CA VAL A 461 10.86 -12.11 0.38
C VAL A 461 9.37 -12.22 0.63
N ASP A 462 8.60 -11.31 0.04
CA ASP A 462 7.14 -11.25 0.08
C ASP A 462 6.50 -12.58 -0.39
N ARG A 463 7.03 -13.21 -1.45
CA ARG A 463 6.55 -14.50 -1.95
C ARG A 463 6.85 -15.63 -0.97
N VAL A 464 8.06 -15.69 -0.42
CA VAL A 464 8.42 -16.72 0.58
C VAL A 464 7.55 -16.56 1.83
N ALA A 465 7.38 -15.33 2.33
CA ALA A 465 6.50 -15.04 3.45
C ALA A 465 5.05 -15.49 3.17
N ALA A 466 4.53 -15.16 1.99
CA ALA A 466 3.16 -15.51 1.61
C ALA A 466 2.93 -17.02 1.54
N TYR A 467 3.86 -17.79 0.96
CA TYR A 467 3.77 -19.24 0.97
C TYR A 467 3.96 -19.84 2.36
N ALA A 468 4.84 -19.30 3.21
CA ALA A 468 5.01 -19.76 4.59
C ALA A 468 3.71 -19.59 5.41
N LEU A 469 3.01 -18.46 5.28
CA LEU A 469 1.73 -18.22 5.97
C LEU A 469 0.58 -19.10 5.44
N LEU A 470 0.59 -19.43 4.14
CA LEU A 470 -0.37 -20.38 3.55
C LEU A 470 -0.09 -21.82 3.98
N ASP A 471 1.17 -22.26 3.93
CA ASP A 471 1.59 -23.61 4.33
C ASP A 471 1.40 -23.84 5.85
N ALA A 472 1.52 -22.79 6.67
CA ALA A 472 1.16 -22.80 8.09
C ALA A 472 -0.37 -22.75 8.35
N GLY A 473 -1.20 -22.59 7.31
CA GLY A 473 -2.65 -22.64 7.41
C GLY A 473 -3.33 -21.49 8.17
N ILE A 474 -2.63 -20.38 8.44
CA ILE A 474 -3.15 -19.33 9.35
C ILE A 474 -4.07 -18.30 8.69
N VAL A 475 -4.12 -18.23 7.36
CA VAL A 475 -4.89 -17.19 6.66
C VAL A 475 -6.38 -17.15 7.05
N PRO A 476 -7.10 -18.28 7.23
CA PRO A 476 -8.48 -18.25 7.72
C PRO A 476 -8.61 -17.68 9.14
N LEU A 477 -7.61 -17.91 10.01
CA LEU A 477 -7.59 -17.34 11.36
C LEU A 477 -7.43 -15.81 11.29
N ILE A 478 -6.52 -15.31 10.45
CA ILE A 478 -6.33 -13.88 10.18
C ILE A 478 -7.63 -13.25 9.63
N LEU A 479 -8.33 -13.94 8.72
CA LEU A 479 -9.63 -13.49 8.20
C LEU A 479 -10.71 -13.40 9.29
N ARG A 480 -10.70 -14.30 10.27
CA ARG A 480 -11.60 -14.25 11.43
C ARG A 480 -11.27 -13.10 12.41
N VAL A 481 -10.00 -12.68 12.51
CA VAL A 481 -9.61 -11.50 13.28
C VAL A 481 -10.18 -10.22 12.65
N VAL A 482 -10.08 -10.04 11.32
CA VAL A 482 -10.56 -8.82 10.64
C VAL A 482 -12.06 -8.79 10.33
N ARG A 483 -12.78 -9.88 10.64
CA ARG A 483 -14.22 -10.00 10.38
C ARG A 483 -14.99 -8.90 11.12
N ILE A 484 -16.04 -8.39 10.47
CA ILE A 484 -17.04 -7.52 11.08
C ILE A 484 -18.34 -8.34 11.17
N GLU A 485 -19.05 -8.28 12.29
CA GLU A 485 -20.40 -8.83 12.38
C GLU A 485 -21.32 -8.09 11.41
N ALA A 486 -22.02 -8.83 10.55
CA ALA A 486 -23.20 -8.28 9.93
C ALA A 486 -24.25 -8.14 11.04
N ALA A 487 -24.68 -6.91 11.35
CA ALA A 487 -25.84 -6.71 12.20
C ALA A 487 -27.02 -7.46 11.56
N ASP A 488 -27.55 -8.47 12.27
CA ASP A 488 -28.52 -9.41 11.71
C ASP A 488 -29.68 -8.67 11.03
N GLY A 489 -29.80 -8.85 9.71
CA GLY A 489 -30.60 -8.02 8.79
C GLY A 489 -32.12 -8.09 8.95
N ASN A 490 -32.62 -8.55 10.11
CA ASN A 490 -34.02 -8.50 10.52
C ASN A 490 -34.32 -7.33 11.47
N GLY A 491 -33.30 -6.62 11.98
CA GLY A 491 -33.48 -5.29 12.57
C GLY A 491 -33.59 -4.23 11.46
N PRO A 492 -34.51 -3.25 11.53
CA PRO A 492 -34.56 -2.18 10.55
C PRO A 492 -33.29 -1.31 10.65
N PHE A 493 -32.41 -1.44 9.64
CA PHE A 493 -31.20 -0.64 9.45
C PHE A 493 -31.54 0.86 9.35
N LEU A 494 -31.56 1.57 10.49
CA LEU A 494 -31.66 3.04 10.55
C LEU A 494 -31.36 3.65 11.93
N GLN A 495 -30.71 2.92 12.85
CA GLN A 495 -30.03 3.57 13.98
C GLN A 495 -28.59 3.85 13.57
N ASP A 496 -28.26 5.14 13.41
CA ASP A 496 -26.87 5.60 13.31
C ASP A 496 -26.13 5.07 14.55
N PRO A 497 -25.04 4.29 14.40
CA PRO A 497 -24.29 3.68 15.51
C PRO A 497 -23.82 4.66 16.59
N LEU A 498 -23.89 5.97 16.29
CA LEU A 498 -23.40 7.05 17.13
C LEU A 498 -24.52 8.03 17.57
N GLU A 499 -25.80 7.77 17.28
CA GLU A 499 -26.96 8.50 17.84
C GLU A 499 -27.52 7.83 19.12
N VAL A 500 -26.64 7.36 20.03
CA VAL A 500 -27.05 6.88 21.36
C VAL A 500 -27.29 8.09 22.30
N GLY A 501 -28.34 8.85 21.99
CA GLY A 501 -28.77 10.00 22.77
C GLY A 501 -29.49 9.61 24.07
N GLY A 502 -28.75 9.51 25.17
CA GLY A 502 -29.27 9.77 26.53
C GLY A 502 -30.17 8.71 27.17
N GLY A 503 -30.15 7.45 26.72
CA GLY A 503 -30.81 6.33 27.40
C GLY A 503 -29.79 5.36 28.02
N ASP A 504 -29.87 5.14 29.34
CA ASP A 504 -28.90 4.34 30.09
C ASP A 504 -28.61 2.94 29.51
N GLY A 505 -27.34 2.70 29.15
CA GLY A 505 -26.72 1.37 29.31
C GLY A 505 -26.51 0.49 28.08
N VAL A 506 -26.99 0.84 26.88
CA VAL A 506 -26.70 0.05 25.66
C VAL A 506 -25.46 0.61 24.95
N SER A 507 -24.31 -0.04 25.14
CA SER A 507 -23.02 0.42 24.63
C SER A 507 -22.94 0.43 23.10
N ALA A 508 -22.32 1.48 22.53
CA ALA A 508 -22.01 1.63 21.10
C ALA A 508 -20.86 0.72 20.60
N SER A 509 -20.75 -0.50 21.16
CA SER A 509 -19.51 -1.31 21.19
C SER A 509 -19.32 -2.30 20.04
N ASN A 510 -20.18 -2.29 19.02
CA ASN A 510 -20.14 -3.31 17.95
C ASN A 510 -19.15 -2.99 16.81
N PHE A 511 -18.44 -1.85 16.87
CA PHE A 511 -17.31 -1.60 15.97
C PHE A 511 -16.05 -2.35 16.46
N PRO A 512 -15.35 -3.09 15.59
CA PRO A 512 -14.07 -3.70 15.97
C PRO A 512 -13.07 -2.61 16.38
N CYS A 513 -12.19 -2.94 17.33
CA CYS A 513 -11.20 -1.99 17.84
C CYS A 513 -10.08 -1.78 16.80
N TRP A 514 -10.25 -0.80 15.91
CA TRP A 514 -9.37 -0.55 14.76
C TRP A 514 -8.17 0.38 15.07
N HIS A 515 -7.85 0.58 16.35
CA HIS A 515 -6.70 1.40 16.76
C HIS A 515 -5.38 0.88 16.17
N LEU A 516 -4.38 1.75 16.06
CA LEU A 516 -3.05 1.38 15.56
C LEU A 516 -2.46 0.21 16.37
N ASN A 517 -1.91 -0.79 15.68
CA ASN A 517 -1.39 -2.03 16.28
C ASN A 517 -2.41 -2.82 17.11
N SER A 518 -3.72 -2.69 16.87
CA SER A 518 -4.68 -3.70 17.30
C SER A 518 -4.43 -5.02 16.55
N PRO A 519 -4.90 -6.17 17.09
CA PRO A 519 -4.89 -7.43 16.34
C PRO A 519 -5.52 -7.30 14.95
N GLN A 520 -6.62 -6.55 14.84
CA GLN A 520 -7.34 -6.31 13.60
C GLN A 520 -6.55 -5.45 12.61
N ASP A 521 -5.91 -4.36 13.08
CA ASP A 521 -5.01 -3.53 12.27
C ASP A 521 -3.83 -4.35 11.73
N ALA A 522 -3.18 -5.13 12.58
CA ALA A 522 -2.05 -5.97 12.21
C ALA A 522 -2.44 -7.10 11.23
N ALA A 523 -3.57 -7.77 11.48
CA ALA A 523 -4.13 -8.79 10.60
C ALA A 523 -4.49 -8.23 9.22
N LEU A 524 -5.08 -7.03 9.15
CA LEU A 524 -5.41 -6.39 7.88
C LEU A 524 -4.16 -5.98 7.09
N TYR A 525 -3.08 -5.55 7.75
CA TYR A 525 -1.80 -5.36 7.08
C TYR A 525 -1.23 -6.68 6.53
N VAL A 526 -1.30 -7.79 7.27
CA VAL A 526 -0.86 -9.10 6.75
C VAL A 526 -1.67 -9.47 5.49
N LEU A 527 -3.00 -9.31 5.49
CA LEU A 527 -3.82 -9.55 4.29
C LEU A 527 -3.47 -8.61 3.13
N LEU A 528 -3.23 -7.32 3.41
CA LEU A 528 -2.78 -6.35 2.41
C LEU A 528 -1.46 -6.77 1.76
N HIS A 529 -0.49 -7.24 2.55
CA HIS A 529 0.78 -7.74 2.03
C HIS A 529 0.60 -9.03 1.23
N LEU A 530 -0.13 -10.02 1.76
CA LEU A 530 -0.41 -11.28 1.07
C LEU A 530 -1.12 -11.06 -0.27
N THR A 531 -2.10 -10.17 -0.33
CA THR A 531 -2.82 -9.84 -1.57
C THR A 531 -1.95 -9.12 -2.59
N SER A 532 -0.88 -8.44 -2.17
CA SER A 532 0.06 -7.79 -3.09
C SER A 532 0.87 -8.80 -3.94
N VAL A 533 1.14 -10.00 -3.41
CA VAL A 533 1.89 -11.08 -4.07
C VAL A 533 1.00 -11.79 -5.11
N PRO A 534 1.27 -11.67 -6.43
CA PRO A 534 0.39 -12.19 -7.48
C PRO A 534 0.08 -13.69 -7.35
N GLU A 535 1.10 -14.51 -7.10
CA GLU A 535 1.02 -15.97 -7.16
C GLU A 535 0.06 -16.60 -6.14
N VAL A 536 -0.27 -15.88 -5.06
CA VAL A 536 -1.20 -16.34 -4.01
C VAL A 536 -2.60 -15.74 -4.13
N ARG A 537 -2.81 -14.69 -4.96
CA ARG A 537 -4.13 -14.02 -5.13
C ARG A 537 -5.25 -15.00 -5.51
N GLY A 538 -4.91 -16.02 -6.32
CA GLY A 538 -5.84 -17.08 -6.70
C GLY A 538 -6.37 -17.86 -5.50
N ILE A 539 -5.49 -18.27 -4.59
CA ILE A 539 -5.83 -19.03 -3.37
C ILE A 539 -6.61 -18.13 -2.40
N LEU A 540 -6.13 -16.92 -2.14
CA LEU A 540 -6.79 -15.96 -1.24
C LEU A 540 -8.23 -15.64 -1.66
N ARG A 541 -8.46 -15.45 -2.96
CA ARG A 541 -9.79 -15.16 -3.53
C ARG A 541 -10.70 -16.38 -3.55
N ASN A 542 -10.19 -17.52 -4.04
CA ASN A 542 -11.04 -18.67 -4.38
C ASN A 542 -11.20 -19.68 -3.24
N GLU A 543 -10.21 -19.81 -2.35
CA GLU A 543 -10.13 -20.86 -1.33
C GLU A 543 -10.28 -20.30 0.09
N CYS A 544 -9.71 -19.12 0.37
CA CYS A 544 -9.79 -18.51 1.71
C CYS A 544 -11.01 -17.61 1.93
N GLY A 545 -11.70 -17.17 0.86
CA GLY A 545 -12.83 -16.22 0.98
C GLY A 545 -12.43 -14.78 1.30
N CYS A 546 -11.16 -14.40 1.05
CA CYS A 546 -10.61 -13.10 1.46
C CYS A 546 -11.36 -11.89 0.88
N THR A 547 -11.89 -11.99 -0.34
CA THR A 547 -12.69 -10.92 -0.97
C THR A 547 -13.98 -10.60 -0.24
N HIS A 548 -14.60 -11.58 0.44
CA HIS A 548 -15.84 -11.38 1.18
C HIS A 548 -15.63 -10.52 2.43
N GLU A 549 -14.65 -10.87 3.28
CA GLU A 549 -14.40 -10.12 4.51
C GLU A 549 -13.85 -8.71 4.23
N LEU A 550 -12.97 -8.55 3.24
CA LEU A 550 -12.49 -7.23 2.83
C LEU A 550 -13.61 -6.34 2.26
N THR A 551 -14.62 -6.94 1.61
CA THR A 551 -15.81 -6.21 1.13
C THR A 551 -16.62 -5.65 2.30
N LYS A 552 -16.85 -6.42 3.37
CA LYS A 552 -17.56 -5.94 4.56
C LYS A 552 -16.87 -4.75 5.22
N ILE A 553 -15.54 -4.76 5.32
CA ILE A 553 -14.75 -3.64 5.88
C ILE A 553 -14.98 -2.38 5.05
N VAL A 554 -14.94 -2.51 3.72
CA VAL A 554 -15.24 -1.41 2.78
C VAL A 554 -16.67 -0.89 2.91
N GLU A 555 -17.65 -1.80 2.98
CA GLU A 555 -19.07 -1.43 3.08
C GLU A 555 -19.37 -0.71 4.40
N CYS A 556 -18.75 -1.14 5.49
CA CYS A 556 -18.79 -0.48 6.79
C CYS A 556 -18.32 0.99 6.69
N GLY A 557 -17.17 1.25 6.05
CA GLY A 557 -16.71 2.61 5.78
C GLY A 557 -17.64 3.41 4.86
N LYS A 558 -18.17 2.80 3.79
CA LYS A 558 -19.13 3.46 2.89
C LYS A 558 -20.43 3.89 3.56
N SER A 559 -20.94 3.08 4.49
CA SER A 559 -22.20 3.35 5.19
C SER A 559 -22.09 4.48 6.23
N ASN A 560 -20.88 4.92 6.57
CA ASN A 560 -20.65 5.90 7.61
C ASN A 560 -20.58 7.33 7.03
N GLU A 561 -21.70 8.04 7.03
CA GLU A 561 -21.81 9.42 6.53
C GLU A 561 -20.84 10.39 7.22
N LYS A 562 -20.49 10.13 8.48
CA LYS A 562 -19.56 10.97 9.26
C LYS A 562 -18.13 10.91 8.73
N LEU A 563 -17.71 9.83 8.03
CA LEU A 563 -16.41 9.78 7.35
C LEU A 563 -16.32 10.79 6.20
N ALA A 564 -17.42 11.02 5.47
CA ALA A 564 -17.46 12.03 4.42
C ALA A 564 -17.37 13.45 5.02
N SER A 565 -18.06 13.70 6.15
CA SER A 565 -17.96 14.97 6.89
C SER A 565 -16.57 15.23 7.48
N LEU A 566 -15.88 14.20 7.95
CA LEU A 566 -14.50 14.31 8.44
C LEU A 566 -13.53 14.67 7.31
N ALA A 567 -13.62 13.97 6.17
CA ALA A 567 -12.70 14.18 5.04
C ALA A 567 -12.84 15.55 4.39
N THR A 568 -14.01 16.17 4.47
CA THR A 568 -14.28 17.54 3.98
C THR A 568 -13.85 18.64 4.97
N GLY A 569 -13.44 18.27 6.19
CA GLY A 569 -12.96 19.20 7.23
C GLY A 569 -14.08 20.08 7.77
N SER A 570 -15.27 19.52 7.96
CA SER A 570 -16.49 20.25 8.32
C SER A 570 -16.98 19.99 9.76
N LEU A 571 -16.13 19.45 10.64
CA LEU A 571 -16.52 18.94 11.95
C LEU A 571 -15.76 19.63 13.10
N ASP A 572 -16.45 20.51 13.82
CA ASP A 572 -16.15 20.81 15.23
C ASP A 572 -16.68 19.63 16.06
N ARG A 573 -15.81 18.69 16.44
CA ARG A 573 -16.18 17.49 17.20
C ARG A 573 -15.07 17.01 18.13
N ASP A 574 -15.48 16.19 19.10
CA ASP A 574 -14.59 15.54 20.06
C ASP A 574 -13.46 14.77 19.36
N ALA A 575 -12.23 15.00 19.83
CA ALA A 575 -11.02 14.42 19.24
C ALA A 575 -11.02 12.87 19.24
N ALA A 576 -11.78 12.23 20.14
CA ALA A 576 -11.97 10.79 20.19
C ALA A 576 -12.78 10.26 18.99
N GLU A 577 -13.97 10.83 18.70
CA GLU A 577 -14.79 10.41 17.55
C GLU A 577 -14.03 10.66 16.23
N VAL A 578 -13.34 11.79 16.13
CA VAL A 578 -12.44 12.10 15.00
C VAL A 578 -11.36 11.03 14.83
N THR A 579 -10.82 10.51 15.93
CA THR A 579 -9.76 9.49 15.92
C THR A 579 -10.27 8.13 15.45
N ASP A 580 -11.43 7.69 15.93
CA ASP A 580 -12.01 6.40 15.52
C ASP A 580 -12.50 6.43 14.07
N LEU A 581 -13.06 7.54 13.62
CA LEU A 581 -13.38 7.78 12.21
C LEU A 581 -12.11 7.78 11.33
N ALA A 582 -11.03 8.44 11.75
CA ALA A 582 -9.76 8.40 11.03
C ALA A 582 -9.18 6.98 10.92
N HIS A 583 -9.29 6.18 11.99
CA HIS A 583 -8.93 4.76 11.94
C HIS A 583 -9.80 3.98 10.96
N LEU A 584 -11.14 4.08 11.04
CA LEU A 584 -12.05 3.36 10.14
C LEU A 584 -11.82 3.72 8.65
N GLY A 585 -11.57 4.99 8.34
CA GLY A 585 -11.18 5.42 7.00
C GLY A 585 -9.86 4.79 6.51
N LEU A 586 -8.84 4.72 7.37
CA LEU A 586 -7.57 4.03 7.07
C LEU A 586 -7.79 2.52 6.80
N GLN A 587 -8.57 1.83 7.63
CA GLN A 587 -8.80 0.38 7.43
C GLN A 587 -9.64 0.12 6.17
N SER A 588 -10.63 0.96 5.88
CA SER A 588 -11.42 0.89 4.65
C SER A 588 -10.53 1.06 3.41
N MET A 589 -9.61 2.03 3.43
CA MET A 589 -8.60 2.21 2.38
C MET A 589 -7.68 0.98 2.23
N LYS A 590 -7.16 0.39 3.33
CA LYS A 590 -6.33 -0.83 3.24
C LYS A 590 -7.09 -2.00 2.63
N ALA A 591 -8.33 -2.24 3.09
CA ALA A 591 -9.17 -3.31 2.56
C ALA A 591 -9.47 -3.10 1.06
N ARG A 592 -9.64 -1.85 0.65
CA ARG A 592 -9.81 -1.47 -0.76
C ARG A 592 -8.56 -1.67 -1.61
N ILE A 593 -7.38 -1.32 -1.10
CA ILE A 593 -6.10 -1.59 -1.77
C ILE A 593 -5.94 -3.11 -1.96
N ALA A 594 -6.18 -3.91 -0.91
CA ALA A 594 -6.13 -5.38 -0.97
C ALA A 594 -7.15 -5.98 -1.97
N LEU A 595 -8.40 -5.48 -1.98
CA LEU A 595 -9.41 -5.86 -2.98
C LEU A 595 -8.99 -5.50 -4.40
N SER A 596 -8.32 -4.37 -4.61
CA SER A 596 -7.85 -3.96 -5.93
C SER A 596 -6.83 -4.96 -6.50
N TYR A 597 -5.95 -5.50 -5.66
CA TYR A 597 -5.00 -6.54 -6.04
C TYR A 597 -5.70 -7.86 -6.38
N LEU A 598 -6.68 -8.28 -5.56
CA LEU A 598 -7.45 -9.51 -5.78
C LEU A 598 -8.41 -9.44 -6.98
N SER A 599 -8.88 -8.25 -7.34
CA SER A 599 -9.85 -8.04 -8.42
C SER A 599 -9.19 -7.86 -9.79
N CYS A 600 -7.99 -7.28 -9.83
CA CYS A 600 -7.30 -7.04 -11.09
C CYS A 600 -6.66 -8.33 -11.64
N THR A 601 -6.84 -8.58 -12.93
CA THR A 601 -6.14 -9.67 -13.61
C THR A 601 -4.68 -9.29 -13.84
N GLU A 602 -3.77 -10.27 -13.89
CA GLU A 602 -2.33 -10.04 -14.13
C GLU A 602 -2.02 -9.49 -15.54
N GLY A 603 -3.02 -9.35 -16.41
CA GLY A 603 -2.88 -8.76 -17.72
C GLY A 603 -2.82 -7.24 -17.66
N HIS A 604 -1.75 -6.63 -18.19
CA HIS A 604 -1.62 -5.16 -18.29
C HIS A 604 -2.76 -4.47 -19.07
N TYR A 605 -3.50 -5.23 -19.87
CA TYR A 605 -4.69 -4.82 -20.61
C TYR A 605 -5.83 -5.78 -20.28
N ASP A 606 -6.95 -5.26 -19.74
CA ASP A 606 -8.19 -6.01 -19.48
C ASP A 606 -8.73 -6.65 -20.76
N CYS A 607 -8.27 -7.86 -21.07
CA CYS A 607 -8.69 -8.63 -22.25
C CYS A 607 -10.04 -9.34 -22.01
N GLY A 608 -11.09 -8.55 -21.72
CA GLY A 608 -12.50 -8.90 -21.93
C GLY A 608 -13.10 -10.05 -21.12
N LEU A 609 -12.33 -10.75 -20.27
CA LEU A 609 -12.88 -11.72 -19.33
C LEU A 609 -13.59 -10.96 -18.21
N GLN A 610 -14.92 -10.88 -18.31
CA GLN A 610 -15.79 -10.33 -17.27
C GLN A 610 -15.49 -11.02 -15.93
N ALA A 611 -14.83 -10.30 -15.02
CA ALA A 611 -14.75 -10.72 -13.64
C ALA A 611 -16.18 -10.73 -13.06
N PRO A 612 -16.67 -11.85 -12.50
CA PRO A 612 -18.06 -11.95 -12.08
C PRO A 612 -18.35 -11.07 -10.85
N GLU A 613 -19.46 -10.33 -10.93
CA GLU A 613 -20.29 -9.75 -9.86
C GLU A 613 -19.66 -8.83 -8.78
N CYS A 614 -18.34 -8.76 -8.63
CA CYS A 614 -17.67 -7.93 -7.60
C CYS A 614 -17.66 -6.41 -7.90
N ASP A 615 -18.55 -5.93 -8.77
CA ASP A 615 -18.41 -4.64 -9.45
C ASP A 615 -18.75 -3.41 -8.59
N THR A 616 -19.65 -3.56 -7.61
CA THR A 616 -20.08 -2.46 -6.71
C THR A 616 -19.09 -2.21 -5.57
N THR A 617 -18.43 -3.26 -5.09
CA THR A 617 -17.52 -3.22 -3.94
C THR A 617 -16.34 -2.27 -4.20
N MET A 618 -15.83 -2.30 -5.43
CA MET A 618 -14.68 -1.53 -5.91
C MET A 618 -14.93 -0.03 -6.14
N ILE A 619 -16.17 0.47 -6.02
CA ILE A 619 -16.47 1.90 -6.22
C ILE A 619 -15.93 2.73 -5.05
N LEU A 620 -15.02 3.68 -5.31
CA LEU A 620 -14.42 4.58 -4.33
C LEU A 620 -15.42 5.59 -3.77
N ALA A 621 -15.34 5.85 -2.47
CA ALA A 621 -15.89 7.05 -1.85
C ALA A 621 -14.89 8.22 -1.92
N GLU A 622 -15.39 9.44 -1.84
CA GLU A 622 -14.59 10.66 -1.96
C GLU A 622 -13.46 10.75 -0.91
N HIS A 623 -13.75 10.39 0.33
CA HIS A 623 -12.75 10.37 1.40
C HIS A 623 -11.61 9.37 1.14
N GLU A 624 -11.89 8.23 0.51
CA GLU A 624 -10.88 7.23 0.16
C GLU A 624 -9.91 7.78 -0.90
N VAL A 625 -10.38 8.61 -1.83
CA VAL A 625 -9.54 9.31 -2.81
C VAL A 625 -8.58 10.28 -2.15
N HIS A 626 -9.03 11.05 -1.15
CA HIS A 626 -8.14 11.90 -0.35
C HIS A 626 -7.04 11.08 0.34
N CYS A 627 -7.41 9.99 1.02
CA CYS A 627 -6.44 9.14 1.73
C CYS A 627 -5.46 8.43 0.79
N LEU A 628 -5.89 8.00 -0.40
CA LEU A 628 -5.00 7.38 -1.40
C LEU A 628 -4.00 8.36 -2.00
N ILE A 629 -4.39 9.63 -2.18
CA ILE A 629 -3.51 10.69 -2.69
C ILE A 629 -2.51 11.14 -1.64
N GLU A 630 -2.94 11.25 -0.37
CA GLU A 630 -2.06 11.43 0.79
C GLU A 630 -1.05 10.27 0.91
N LEU A 631 -1.52 9.02 0.80
CA LEU A 631 -0.68 7.83 0.84
C LEU A 631 0.35 7.81 -0.30
N LEU A 632 -0.04 8.17 -1.53
CA LEU A 632 0.88 8.26 -2.66
C LEU A 632 1.96 9.32 -2.42
N ALA A 633 1.60 10.51 -1.92
CA ALA A 633 2.55 11.55 -1.57
C ALA A 633 3.51 11.10 -0.46
N ASN A 634 3.00 10.44 0.58
CA ASN A 634 3.80 9.91 1.68
C ASN A 634 4.74 8.77 1.24
N CYS A 635 4.30 7.90 0.32
CA CYS A 635 5.15 6.87 -0.28
C CYS A 635 6.28 7.49 -1.14
N LEU A 636 5.99 8.51 -1.95
CA LEU A 636 6.98 9.20 -2.79
C LEU A 636 8.11 9.88 -2.00
N HIS A 637 7.82 10.31 -0.77
CA HIS A 637 8.80 10.94 0.13
C HIS A 637 9.23 10.01 1.28
N SER A 638 8.88 8.72 1.23
CA SER A 638 9.19 7.69 2.24
C SER A 638 8.83 8.05 3.70
N ARG A 639 7.91 8.99 3.92
CA ARG A 639 7.56 9.53 5.25
C ARG A 639 6.32 8.89 5.86
N PRO A 640 6.24 8.74 7.20
CA PRO A 640 5.02 8.28 7.86
C PRO A 640 3.90 9.32 7.77
N LYS A 641 2.67 8.89 8.08
CA LYS A 641 1.58 9.78 8.49
C LYS A 641 1.52 9.82 10.01
N GLU A 642 1.58 11.02 10.58
CA GLU A 642 1.44 11.28 12.01
C GLU A 642 -0.03 11.48 12.42
N GLY A 643 -0.32 11.37 13.72
CA GLY A 643 -1.66 11.61 14.27
C GLY A 643 -2.68 10.48 14.06
N PRO A 644 -3.98 10.77 14.24
CA PRO A 644 -5.06 9.80 14.10
C PRO A 644 -5.14 9.18 12.70
N GLY A 645 -5.33 7.85 12.63
CA GLY A 645 -5.23 7.14 11.35
C GLY A 645 -3.83 7.21 10.72
N GLY A 646 -2.79 7.44 11.53
CA GLY A 646 -1.39 7.44 11.11
C GLY A 646 -0.90 6.08 10.62
N TYR A 647 0.20 6.08 9.88
CA TYR A 647 0.83 4.85 9.37
C TYR A 647 2.31 5.05 9.08
N SER A 648 3.08 3.98 9.21
CA SER A 648 4.50 3.96 8.82
C SER A 648 4.62 3.88 7.28
N SER A 649 5.59 4.57 6.68
CA SER A 649 5.81 4.61 5.23
C SER A 649 5.88 3.26 4.49
N SER A 650 6.99 2.52 4.47
CA SER A 650 7.22 1.40 5.38
C SER A 650 6.15 0.31 5.32
N SER A 651 4.92 0.55 5.74
CA SER A 651 3.81 -0.43 5.64
C SER A 651 3.22 -0.53 4.23
N PHE A 652 3.53 0.41 3.34
CA PHE A 652 3.09 0.44 1.94
C PHE A 652 4.31 0.56 1.02
N SER A 653 4.32 -0.15 -0.10
CA SER A 653 5.30 0.08 -1.16
C SER A 653 4.75 1.06 -2.18
N LEU A 654 5.61 1.94 -2.70
CA LEU A 654 5.24 2.91 -3.74
C LEU A 654 4.62 2.20 -4.96
N LYS A 655 5.26 1.10 -5.40
CA LYS A 655 4.76 0.19 -6.43
C LYS A 655 3.35 -0.32 -6.12
N GLY A 656 3.12 -0.85 -4.92
CA GLY A 656 1.83 -1.39 -4.51
C GLY A 656 0.73 -0.32 -4.54
N THR A 657 1.00 0.87 -3.99
CA THR A 657 0.07 2.00 -4.01
C THR A 657 -0.28 2.41 -5.45
N MET A 658 0.69 2.53 -6.35
CA MET A 658 0.44 2.85 -7.77
C MET A 658 -0.30 1.73 -8.52
N HIS A 659 0.05 0.47 -8.27
CA HIS A 659 -0.66 -0.69 -8.82
C HIS A 659 -2.14 -0.65 -8.41
N SER A 660 -2.41 -0.41 -7.13
CA SER A 660 -3.77 -0.27 -6.59
C SER A 660 -4.55 0.88 -7.23
N ILE A 661 -3.95 2.07 -7.35
CA ILE A 661 -4.57 3.21 -8.02
C ILE A 661 -4.94 2.84 -9.47
N ARG A 662 -4.03 2.24 -10.24
CA ARG A 662 -4.31 1.73 -11.60
C ARG A 662 -5.45 0.71 -11.61
N CYS A 663 -5.45 -0.24 -10.68
CA CYS A 663 -6.48 -1.28 -10.56
C CYS A 663 -7.86 -0.67 -10.27
N LEU A 664 -7.95 0.26 -9.31
CA LEU A 664 -9.16 1.01 -9.01
C LEU A 664 -9.64 1.83 -10.22
N MET A 665 -8.71 2.43 -10.95
CA MET A 665 -8.96 3.21 -12.17
C MET A 665 -9.41 2.39 -13.39
N THR A 666 -9.45 1.05 -13.35
CA THR A 666 -10.06 0.23 -14.42
C THR A 666 -11.57 0.54 -14.55
N LYS A 667 -12.26 0.78 -13.43
CA LYS A 667 -13.68 1.15 -13.37
C LYS A 667 -13.91 2.61 -13.80
N ARG A 668 -14.96 2.85 -14.61
CA ARG A 668 -15.29 4.21 -15.11
C ARG A 668 -15.73 5.15 -13.98
N SER A 669 -16.54 4.66 -13.05
CA SER A 669 -16.99 5.40 -11.86
C SER A 669 -15.80 5.96 -11.07
N ASN A 670 -14.82 5.11 -10.74
CA ASN A 670 -13.62 5.52 -10.01
C ASN A 670 -12.81 6.60 -10.73
N ARG A 671 -12.67 6.53 -12.06
CA ARG A 671 -12.00 7.60 -12.83
C ARG A 671 -12.74 8.93 -12.75
N ILE A 672 -14.08 8.91 -12.74
CA ILE A 672 -14.90 10.11 -12.54
C ILE A 672 -14.66 10.68 -11.14
N VAL A 673 -14.75 9.86 -10.08
CA VAL A 673 -14.51 10.31 -8.69
C VAL A 673 -13.10 10.86 -8.49
N PHE A 674 -12.07 10.17 -9.01
CA PHE A 674 -10.70 10.70 -8.99
C PHE A 674 -10.59 12.04 -9.70
N ALA A 675 -11.19 12.18 -10.88
CA ALA A 675 -11.12 13.42 -11.66
C ALA A 675 -11.89 14.56 -10.99
N SER A 676 -13.07 14.28 -10.45
CA SER A 676 -13.97 15.27 -9.84
C SER A 676 -13.46 15.85 -8.53
N THR A 677 -12.86 15.01 -7.67
CA THR A 677 -12.44 15.45 -6.33
C THR A 677 -11.01 16.00 -6.35
N LEU A 678 -10.03 15.27 -6.90
CA LEU A 678 -8.60 15.64 -6.80
C LEU A 678 -7.78 15.32 -8.06
N GLY A 679 -8.37 15.37 -9.26
CA GLY A 679 -7.75 14.86 -10.49
C GLY A 679 -6.34 15.44 -10.76
N ALA A 680 -6.22 16.77 -10.69
CA ALA A 680 -4.95 17.46 -10.89
C ALA A 680 -3.89 17.13 -9.81
N ARG A 681 -4.32 16.91 -8.55
CA ARG A 681 -3.41 16.53 -7.44
C ARG A 681 -2.82 15.14 -7.67
N LEU A 682 -3.67 14.17 -8.04
CA LEU A 682 -3.22 12.82 -8.39
C LEU A 682 -2.29 12.84 -9.60
N ASN A 683 -2.67 13.54 -10.67
CA ASN A 683 -1.86 13.62 -11.88
C ASN A 683 -0.50 14.28 -11.64
N ALA A 684 -0.42 15.30 -10.78
CA ALA A 684 0.85 15.92 -10.39
C ALA A 684 1.77 14.92 -9.67
N LEU A 685 1.25 14.15 -8.69
CA LEU A 685 2.03 13.11 -8.00
C LEU A 685 2.47 11.97 -8.95
N LEU A 686 1.60 11.53 -9.86
CA LEU A 686 1.94 10.51 -10.86
C LEU A 686 2.97 11.01 -11.88
N LEU A 687 2.94 12.31 -12.23
CA LEU A 687 3.97 12.92 -13.08
C LEU A 687 5.29 13.11 -12.33
N LYS A 688 5.27 13.55 -11.07
CA LYS A 688 6.45 13.61 -10.20
C LYS A 688 7.12 12.24 -10.16
N ALA A 689 6.38 11.20 -9.81
CA ALA A 689 6.82 9.81 -9.85
C ALA A 689 7.48 9.44 -11.19
N LEU A 690 6.78 9.64 -12.31
CA LEU A 690 7.30 9.30 -13.62
C LEU A 690 8.58 10.09 -13.97
N ALA A 691 8.70 11.34 -13.53
CA ALA A 691 9.92 12.14 -13.64
C ALA A 691 11.06 11.57 -12.77
N GLN A 692 10.79 11.13 -11.53
CA GLN A 692 11.78 10.48 -10.67
C GLN A 692 12.45 9.32 -11.39
N TYR A 693 11.66 8.40 -11.93
CA TYR A 693 12.14 7.26 -12.71
C TYR A 693 12.84 7.68 -14.02
N SER A 694 12.28 8.65 -14.76
CA SER A 694 12.82 9.06 -16.07
C SER A 694 14.19 9.74 -15.98
N PHE A 695 14.50 10.37 -14.84
CA PHE A 695 15.78 11.02 -14.59
C PHE A 695 16.72 10.22 -13.66
N ASN A 696 16.18 9.29 -12.86
CA ASN A 696 16.96 8.38 -12.01
C ASN A 696 16.30 6.99 -11.91
N GLU A 697 16.83 6.00 -12.64
CA GLU A 697 16.34 4.60 -12.62
C GLU A 697 16.57 3.86 -11.29
N GLN A 698 17.30 4.47 -10.33
CA GLN A 698 17.62 3.82 -9.05
C GLN A 698 16.50 3.99 -8.00
N ASP A 699 15.71 5.06 -8.07
CA ASP A 699 14.74 5.43 -7.03
C ASP A 699 13.42 4.64 -7.12
N MET A 700 13.14 4.02 -8.27
CA MET A 700 11.86 3.36 -8.55
C MET A 700 12.01 2.26 -9.61
N ASP A 701 11.22 1.20 -9.49
CA ASP A 701 11.17 0.15 -10.50
C ASP A 701 10.31 0.51 -11.72
N GLY A 702 10.61 -0.10 -12.86
CA GLY A 702 9.95 0.19 -14.13
C GLY A 702 8.47 -0.22 -14.21
N GLU A 703 7.99 -1.09 -13.30
CA GLU A 703 6.59 -1.50 -13.22
C GLU A 703 5.76 -0.49 -12.42
N ALA A 704 6.30 0.06 -11.34
CA ALA A 704 5.74 1.24 -10.66
C ALA A 704 5.63 2.43 -11.63
N ALA A 705 6.68 2.69 -12.42
CA ALA A 705 6.65 3.71 -13.47
C ALA A 705 5.61 3.39 -14.58
N GLU A 706 5.43 2.11 -14.96
CA GLU A 706 4.31 1.69 -15.83
C GLU A 706 2.96 2.04 -15.18
N HIS A 707 2.75 1.69 -13.91
CA HIS A 707 1.50 1.99 -13.21
C HIS A 707 1.22 3.49 -13.16
N ALA A 708 2.24 4.33 -12.95
CA ALA A 708 2.13 5.79 -12.96
C ALA A 708 1.69 6.33 -14.33
N VAL A 709 2.42 5.99 -15.41
CA VAL A 709 2.09 6.48 -16.76
C VAL A 709 0.77 5.93 -17.29
N PHE A 710 0.41 4.69 -16.94
CA PHE A 710 -0.86 4.09 -17.32
C PHE A 710 -2.03 4.76 -16.59
N SER A 711 -1.85 5.17 -15.32
CA SER A 711 -2.84 5.92 -14.55
C SER A 711 -3.05 7.32 -15.14
N LEU A 712 -1.97 8.05 -15.47
CA LEU A 712 -2.05 9.32 -16.22
C LEU A 712 -2.80 9.15 -17.55
N TYR A 713 -2.49 8.09 -18.30
CA TYR A 713 -3.16 7.76 -19.56
C TYR A 713 -4.68 7.53 -19.36
N LEU A 714 -5.07 6.82 -18.31
CA LEU A 714 -6.48 6.63 -17.97
C LEU A 714 -7.17 7.93 -17.52
N MET A 715 -6.48 8.81 -16.77
CA MET A 715 -6.98 10.12 -16.35
C MET A 715 -7.13 11.10 -17.52
N SER A 716 -6.29 11.00 -18.56
CA SER A 716 -6.31 11.92 -19.70
C SER A 716 -7.67 12.00 -20.42
N ASN A 717 -8.49 10.95 -20.31
CA ASN A 717 -9.84 10.90 -20.87
C ASN A 717 -10.82 11.91 -20.22
N HIS A 718 -10.54 12.37 -19.00
CA HIS A 718 -11.34 13.33 -18.23
C HIS A 718 -10.72 14.73 -18.18
N GLY A 719 -9.53 14.89 -18.78
CA GLY A 719 -8.70 16.09 -18.69
C GLY A 719 -8.55 16.86 -20.02
N PHE A 720 -9.42 16.64 -21.00
CA PHE A 720 -9.41 17.40 -22.26
C PHE A 720 -9.90 18.86 -22.07
N GLN A 721 -9.65 19.73 -23.05
CA GLN A 721 -10.11 21.13 -23.06
C GLN A 721 -11.60 21.27 -23.43
N GLU A 722 -12.27 22.28 -22.87
CA GLU A 722 -13.70 22.56 -23.06
C GLU A 722 -14.08 22.80 -24.53
N SER A 723 -13.19 23.46 -25.28
CA SER A 723 -13.31 23.69 -26.73
C SER A 723 -13.37 22.43 -27.59
N ILE A 724 -13.07 21.26 -27.01
CA ILE A 724 -13.04 19.97 -27.70
C ILE A 724 -14.23 19.09 -27.25
N SER A 725 -14.84 19.41 -26.11
CA SER A 725 -15.86 18.59 -25.45
C SER A 725 -16.99 19.44 -24.87
N TYR A 726 -17.70 20.14 -25.75
CA TYR A 726 -18.85 21.02 -25.45
C TYR A 726 -20.02 20.37 -24.67
N THR A 727 -19.99 19.06 -24.44
CA THR A 727 -21.10 18.24 -23.93
C THR A 727 -20.76 17.39 -22.71
N CYS A 728 -19.56 17.52 -22.14
CA CYS A 728 -19.21 16.89 -20.86
C CYS A 728 -19.12 17.97 -19.77
N PRO A 729 -20.11 18.09 -18.85
CA PRO A 729 -20.04 19.07 -17.75
C PRO A 729 -18.97 18.72 -16.70
N GLU A 730 -18.32 17.56 -16.83
CA GLU A 730 -17.34 16.97 -15.92
C GLU A 730 -15.93 17.00 -16.55
N GLN A 731 -15.49 18.18 -17.03
CA GLN A 731 -14.12 18.37 -17.53
C GLN A 731 -13.22 19.02 -16.50
N TYR A 732 -12.28 18.24 -15.99
CA TYR A 732 -11.43 18.63 -14.89
C TYR A 732 -10.05 19.08 -15.37
N GLN A 733 -9.38 19.89 -14.56
CA GLN A 733 -7.98 20.24 -14.75
C GLN A 733 -7.13 18.96 -14.78
N PHE A 734 -6.38 18.74 -15.86
CA PHE A 734 -5.50 17.58 -15.95
C PHE A 734 -4.26 17.78 -15.09
N LEU A 735 -3.62 18.94 -15.21
CA LEU A 735 -2.44 19.36 -14.46
C LEU A 735 -2.52 20.87 -14.17
N PRO A 736 -1.74 21.41 -13.22
CA PRO A 736 -1.50 22.85 -13.13
C PRO A 736 -0.94 23.39 -14.45
N ALA A 737 -0.98 24.72 -14.67
CA ALA A 737 -0.33 25.33 -15.83
C ALA A 737 1.20 25.34 -15.71
N GLN A 738 1.72 25.39 -14.49
CA GLN A 738 3.14 25.56 -14.19
C GLN A 738 3.57 24.66 -13.01
N PHE A 739 4.83 24.22 -13.04
CA PHE A 739 5.56 23.59 -11.92
C PHE A 739 6.77 24.45 -11.53
N GLY A 740 7.31 24.25 -10.33
CA GLY A 740 8.39 25.04 -9.75
C GLY A 740 7.89 26.23 -8.92
N ALA A 741 8.80 26.80 -8.12
CA ALA A 741 8.64 28.12 -7.53
C ALA A 741 8.57 29.22 -8.60
N GLU A 742 8.07 30.41 -8.24
CA GLU A 742 7.83 31.53 -9.17
C GLU A 742 9.06 31.94 -10.02
N SER A 743 10.26 31.74 -9.49
CA SER A 743 11.55 31.98 -10.18
C SER A 743 11.85 30.99 -11.32
N HIS A 744 11.23 29.81 -11.32
CA HIS A 744 11.60 28.68 -12.16
C HIS A 744 10.45 28.04 -12.95
N ASN A 745 9.21 28.53 -12.76
CA ASN A 745 7.97 28.27 -13.50
C ASN A 745 8.17 27.55 -14.85
N ALA A 746 8.14 26.23 -14.81
CA ALA A 746 8.19 25.35 -15.97
C ALA A 746 6.78 25.08 -16.48
N ASP A 747 6.52 25.35 -17.76
CA ASP A 747 5.25 25.02 -18.40
C ASP A 747 4.94 23.52 -18.25
N ALA A 748 3.78 23.20 -17.69
CA ALA A 748 3.42 21.84 -17.31
C ALA A 748 3.21 20.92 -18.53
N SER A 749 2.73 21.47 -19.65
CA SER A 749 2.57 20.74 -20.91
C SER A 749 3.93 20.33 -21.47
N THR A 750 4.87 21.27 -21.55
CA THR A 750 6.26 21.05 -21.97
C THR A 750 6.97 20.04 -21.05
N THR A 751 6.76 20.16 -19.73
CA THR A 751 7.33 19.26 -18.72
C THR A 751 6.80 17.83 -18.90
N LEU A 752 5.48 17.66 -19.03
CA LEU A 752 4.83 16.38 -19.32
C LEU A 752 5.37 15.74 -20.62
N ILE A 753 5.43 16.50 -21.71
CA ILE A 753 5.92 16.02 -23.01
C ILE A 753 7.38 15.54 -22.91
N LYS A 754 8.23 16.24 -22.15
CA LYS A 754 9.63 15.88 -21.95
C LYS A 754 9.80 14.61 -21.11
N VAL A 755 9.14 14.52 -19.96
CA VAL A 755 9.15 13.32 -19.10
C VAL A 755 8.67 12.10 -19.89
N LEU A 756 7.52 12.20 -20.56
CA LEU A 756 6.97 11.11 -21.37
C LEU A 756 7.87 10.75 -22.57
N THR A 757 8.56 11.72 -23.16
CA THR A 757 9.51 11.47 -24.26
C THR A 757 10.69 10.63 -23.78
N ILE A 758 11.30 11.00 -22.64
CA ILE A 758 12.41 10.25 -22.03
C ILE A 758 11.93 8.85 -21.68
N TYR A 759 10.85 8.72 -20.91
CA TYR A 759 10.27 7.42 -20.54
C TYR A 759 9.95 6.54 -21.76
N SER A 760 9.38 7.11 -22.83
CA SER A 760 9.06 6.37 -24.05
C SER A 760 10.29 5.77 -24.76
N ASN A 761 11.47 6.36 -24.54
CA ASN A 761 12.74 5.98 -25.14
C ASN A 761 13.60 5.08 -24.22
N MET A 762 13.26 4.95 -22.93
CA MET A 762 14.00 4.10 -21.99
C MET A 762 13.90 2.63 -22.38
N THR A 763 15.02 1.90 -22.32
CA THR A 763 15.06 0.46 -22.62
C THR A 763 14.38 -0.38 -21.55
N THR A 764 14.40 0.12 -20.31
CA THR A 764 13.80 -0.44 -19.09
C THR A 764 12.29 -0.25 -19.04
N ALA A 765 11.73 0.75 -19.73
CA ALA A 765 10.29 0.98 -19.80
C ALA A 765 9.58 -0.19 -20.48
N THR A 766 8.49 -0.67 -19.88
CA THR A 766 7.74 -1.82 -20.39
C THR A 766 7.06 -1.51 -21.72
N PRO A 767 6.65 -2.51 -22.53
CA PRO A 767 5.89 -2.26 -23.75
C PRO A 767 4.55 -1.56 -23.50
N ALA A 768 3.90 -1.90 -22.37
CA ALA A 768 2.60 -1.32 -22.01
C ALA A 768 2.72 0.13 -21.55
N GLY A 769 3.74 0.43 -20.73
CA GLY A 769 4.07 1.79 -20.31
C GLY A 769 4.46 2.66 -21.50
N ARG A 770 5.29 2.15 -22.42
CA ARG A 770 5.66 2.86 -23.64
C ARG A 770 4.45 3.18 -24.52
N HIS A 771 3.50 2.25 -24.69
CA HIS A 771 2.24 2.55 -25.40
C HIS A 771 1.44 3.64 -24.69
N ALA A 772 1.23 3.54 -23.37
CA ALA A 772 0.50 4.54 -22.60
C ALA A 772 1.16 5.93 -22.68
N ALA A 773 2.49 6.01 -22.61
CA ALA A 773 3.25 7.24 -22.80
C ALA A 773 3.04 7.84 -24.19
N LEU A 774 3.13 7.03 -25.25
CA LEU A 774 2.88 7.47 -26.63
C LEU A 774 1.44 7.97 -26.82
N GLN A 775 0.43 7.32 -26.21
CA GLN A 775 -0.95 7.83 -26.23
C GLN A 775 -1.10 9.17 -25.51
N LEU A 776 -0.44 9.35 -24.36
CA LEU A 776 -0.42 10.64 -23.66
C LEU A 776 0.24 11.74 -24.48
N LEU A 777 1.37 11.44 -25.13
CA LEU A 777 2.09 12.38 -26.00
C LEU A 777 1.24 12.85 -27.19
N LEU A 778 0.46 11.95 -27.79
CA LEU A 778 -0.51 12.30 -28.84
C LEU A 778 -1.67 13.18 -28.33
N ARG A 779 -2.03 13.03 -27.05
CA ARG A 779 -3.13 13.79 -26.40
C ARG A 779 -2.68 15.11 -25.79
N ALA A 780 -1.40 15.28 -25.44
CA ALA A 780 -0.90 16.32 -24.54
C ALA A 780 -1.39 17.74 -24.89
N ARG A 781 -1.37 18.13 -26.16
CA ARG A 781 -1.81 19.46 -26.64
C ARG A 781 -3.32 19.75 -26.47
N PHE A 782 -4.12 18.71 -26.25
CA PHE A 782 -5.58 18.79 -26.08
C PHE A 782 -6.01 18.72 -24.62
N LEU A 783 -5.06 18.56 -23.69
CA LEU A 783 -5.34 18.48 -22.25
C LEU A 783 -5.46 19.89 -21.63
N ARG A 784 -6.21 19.98 -20.53
CA ARG A 784 -6.47 21.20 -19.77
C ARG A 784 -5.37 21.43 -18.73
N TYR A 785 -4.57 22.45 -18.96
CA TYR A 785 -3.58 22.98 -18.03
C TYR A 785 -4.09 24.34 -17.53
N SER A 786 -4.31 24.48 -16.22
CA SER A 786 -4.85 25.70 -15.62
C SER A 786 -4.45 25.80 -14.15
N GLY A 787 -4.41 27.01 -13.58
CA GLY A 787 -4.01 27.21 -12.19
C GLY A 787 -2.52 26.92 -11.92
N THR A 788 -2.19 26.85 -10.64
CA THR A 788 -0.84 26.76 -10.06
C THR A 788 -0.71 25.53 -9.16
N VAL A 789 0.49 25.24 -8.66
CA VAL A 789 0.69 24.21 -7.63
C VAL A 789 0.02 24.60 -6.31
N SER A 790 -0.07 25.89 -5.99
CA SER A 790 -0.75 26.40 -4.79
C SER A 790 -2.24 26.02 -4.74
N ASP A 791 -2.91 25.99 -5.90
CA ASP A 791 -4.31 25.56 -6.03
C ASP A 791 -4.51 24.05 -5.74
N LEU A 792 -3.42 23.27 -5.68
CA LEU A 792 -3.42 21.85 -5.35
C LEU A 792 -3.34 21.55 -3.85
N VAL A 793 -3.23 22.57 -2.98
CA VAL A 793 -3.15 22.40 -1.52
C VAL A 793 -4.52 22.72 -0.88
N ASP A 794 -4.89 22.05 0.21
CA ASP A 794 -6.00 22.48 1.09
C ASP A 794 -5.36 23.10 2.33
N SER A 795 -5.54 24.41 2.56
CA SER A 795 -4.89 25.13 3.67
C SER A 795 -5.28 24.60 5.07
N ARG A 796 -6.33 23.78 5.16
CA ARG A 796 -6.76 23.11 6.40
C ARG A 796 -6.09 21.76 6.63
N LYS A 797 -5.27 21.27 5.69
CA LYS A 797 -4.60 19.96 5.76
C LYS A 797 -3.09 20.12 5.62
N GLN A 798 -2.34 19.48 6.50
CA GLN A 798 -0.88 19.46 6.44
C GLN A 798 -0.34 18.73 5.20
N TYR A 799 -1.06 17.69 4.74
CA TYR A 799 -0.65 16.85 3.60
C TYR A 799 -1.81 16.57 2.62
N PRO A 800 -1.51 16.45 1.30
CA PRO A 800 -0.21 16.73 0.69
C PRO A 800 0.14 18.23 0.73
N CYS A 801 1.41 18.54 0.94
CA CYS A 801 1.96 19.91 0.93
C CYS A 801 2.20 20.40 -0.51
N MET A 802 2.47 21.70 -0.68
CA MET A 802 2.90 22.25 -1.98
C MET A 802 4.15 21.52 -2.53
N CYS A 803 5.08 21.20 -1.63
CA CYS A 803 6.29 20.42 -1.89
C CYS A 803 6.05 19.01 -2.48
N ASP A 804 4.88 18.41 -2.23
CA ASP A 804 4.60 17.06 -2.70
C ASP A 804 4.34 16.99 -4.20
N PHE A 805 3.74 18.06 -4.75
CA PHE A 805 3.34 18.16 -6.14
C PHE A 805 4.43 18.69 -7.05
N ASP A 806 5.42 19.39 -6.48
CA ASP A 806 6.48 20.00 -7.27
C ASP A 806 7.55 18.99 -7.68
N ILE A 807 8.15 19.20 -8.84
CA ILE A 807 9.24 18.36 -9.37
C ILE A 807 10.56 18.98 -8.96
N ASP A 808 11.44 18.18 -8.37
CA ASP A 808 12.71 18.65 -7.80
C ASP A 808 13.51 19.48 -8.82
N GLU A 809 14.13 20.59 -8.39
CA GLU A 809 14.70 21.60 -9.31
C GLU A 809 15.77 21.03 -10.26
N GLU A 810 16.57 20.06 -9.80
CA GLU A 810 17.53 19.33 -10.63
C GLU A 810 16.83 18.56 -11.77
N ARG A 811 15.70 17.90 -11.47
CA ARG A 811 14.89 17.17 -12.45
C ARG A 811 14.21 18.14 -13.41
N LEU A 812 13.69 19.28 -12.93
CA LEU A 812 13.20 20.35 -13.81
C LEU A 812 14.30 20.92 -14.71
N ALA A 813 15.53 21.11 -14.20
CA ALA A 813 16.67 21.52 -15.01
C ALA A 813 17.05 20.46 -16.07
N ALA A 814 17.00 19.17 -15.73
CA ALA A 814 17.20 18.07 -16.68
C ALA A 814 16.12 18.06 -17.78
N THR A 815 14.86 18.42 -17.48
CA THR A 815 13.87 18.63 -18.56
C THR A 815 14.33 19.75 -19.50
N LYS A 816 14.87 20.87 -18.99
CA LYS A 816 15.27 22.03 -19.82
C LYS A 816 16.32 21.65 -20.88
N THR A 817 17.27 20.77 -20.54
CA THR A 817 18.30 20.26 -21.47
C THR A 817 17.78 19.23 -22.48
N THR A 818 16.64 18.57 -22.21
CA THR A 818 16.07 17.54 -23.08
C THR A 818 15.45 18.16 -24.34
N SER A 819 16.04 17.88 -25.50
CA SER A 819 15.46 18.19 -26.81
C SER A 819 14.39 17.17 -27.19
N VAL A 820 13.18 17.63 -27.49
CA VAL A 820 12.10 16.79 -28.03
C VAL A 820 12.10 16.93 -29.54
N GLU A 821 12.35 15.83 -30.27
CA GLU A 821 12.19 15.80 -31.73
C GLU A 821 10.75 16.17 -32.13
N GLN A 822 10.56 16.81 -33.28
CA GLN A 822 9.23 17.21 -33.74
C GLN A 822 8.37 15.96 -34.02
N ARG A 823 7.45 15.65 -33.10
CA ARG A 823 6.60 14.45 -33.18
C ARG A 823 5.38 14.68 -34.07
N MET A 824 4.88 13.58 -34.64
CA MET A 824 3.56 13.56 -35.28
C MET A 824 2.50 13.91 -34.24
N GLU A 825 1.69 14.92 -34.53
CA GLU A 825 0.65 15.36 -33.62
C GLU A 825 -0.56 14.41 -33.66
N GLY A 826 -1.14 14.08 -32.51
CA GLY A 826 -2.37 13.27 -32.44
C GLY A 826 -3.60 14.02 -32.95
N VAL A 827 -4.64 13.27 -33.30
CA VAL A 827 -5.93 13.82 -33.76
C VAL A 827 -6.76 14.32 -32.56
N PRO A 828 -7.42 15.49 -32.62
CA PRO A 828 -8.32 15.93 -31.55
C PRO A 828 -9.52 14.97 -31.41
N PRO A 829 -9.98 14.65 -30.18
CA PRO A 829 -11.20 13.85 -30.01
C PRO A 829 -12.42 14.61 -30.53
N ALA A 830 -13.27 13.94 -31.30
CA ALA A 830 -14.58 14.48 -31.67
C ALA A 830 -15.56 14.38 -30.50
N ALA A 831 -16.50 15.32 -30.38
CA ALA A 831 -17.41 15.42 -29.23
C ALA A 831 -18.19 14.11 -28.92
N ASN A 832 -18.65 13.39 -29.96
CA ASN A 832 -19.39 12.14 -29.81
C ASN A 832 -18.52 10.97 -29.29
N THR A 833 -17.19 11.03 -29.49
CA THR A 833 -16.24 9.94 -29.25
C THR A 833 -16.14 9.51 -27.78
N LEU A 834 -16.41 10.43 -26.84
CA LEU A 834 -16.20 10.24 -25.40
C LEU A 834 -17.49 9.97 -24.61
N LEU A 835 -18.66 10.22 -25.18
CA LEU A 835 -19.90 10.33 -24.38
C LEU A 835 -21.01 9.35 -24.78
N ARG A 836 -21.22 9.13 -26.08
CA ARG A 836 -22.39 8.41 -26.59
C ARG A 836 -22.09 6.92 -26.68
N ALA A 837 -22.95 6.09 -26.08
CA ALA A 837 -22.78 4.64 -26.08
C ALA A 837 -22.95 4.07 -27.50
N ILE A 838 -22.16 3.03 -27.81
CA ILE A 838 -21.96 2.56 -29.17
C ILE A 838 -21.99 1.02 -29.24
N ILE A 839 -22.51 0.50 -30.34
CA ILE A 839 -22.75 -0.91 -30.56
C ILE A 839 -21.91 -1.39 -31.76
N ARG A 840 -21.21 -2.50 -31.58
CA ARG A 840 -20.44 -3.21 -32.60
C ARG A 840 -21.23 -4.39 -33.16
N TYR A 841 -21.29 -4.46 -34.49
CA TYR A 841 -21.84 -5.58 -35.24
C TYR A 841 -20.73 -6.26 -36.06
N GLN A 842 -20.58 -7.58 -35.92
CA GLN A 842 -19.70 -8.36 -36.81
C GLN A 842 -20.35 -8.46 -38.18
N THR A 843 -19.62 -8.08 -39.23
CA THR A 843 -20.15 -8.13 -40.61
C THR A 843 -19.74 -9.41 -41.31
N ASN A 844 -20.47 -10.50 -41.02
CA ASN A 844 -20.37 -11.72 -41.83
C ASN A 844 -20.97 -11.48 -43.21
N ALA A 845 -20.37 -12.04 -44.26
CA ALA A 845 -20.70 -11.72 -45.66
C ALA A 845 -22.10 -12.19 -46.12
N SER A 846 -22.85 -12.91 -45.29
CA SER A 846 -24.10 -13.59 -45.70
C SER A 846 -25.14 -13.81 -44.61
N SER A 847 -24.97 -13.27 -43.39
CA SER A 847 -25.98 -13.42 -42.32
C SER A 847 -25.95 -12.26 -41.33
N ILE A 848 -27.13 -11.92 -40.79
CA ILE A 848 -27.29 -10.96 -39.68
C ILE A 848 -26.48 -11.45 -38.47
N CYS A 849 -25.83 -10.51 -37.77
CA CYS A 849 -24.92 -10.77 -36.66
C CYS A 849 -25.66 -11.34 -35.44
N VAL A 850 -25.07 -12.34 -34.77
CA VAL A 850 -25.74 -13.10 -33.71
C VAL A 850 -25.75 -12.37 -32.35
N ASP A 851 -24.68 -11.64 -31.99
CA ASP A 851 -24.63 -10.88 -30.73
C ASP A 851 -23.95 -9.51 -30.90
N PRO A 852 -24.66 -8.38 -30.69
CA PRO A 852 -24.07 -7.05 -30.69
C PRO A 852 -23.24 -6.78 -29.42
N THR A 853 -21.99 -6.35 -29.55
CA THR A 853 -21.19 -5.91 -28.38
C THR A 853 -21.47 -4.44 -28.09
N LYS A 854 -21.92 -4.12 -26.87
CA LYS A 854 -22.14 -2.74 -26.41
C LYS A 854 -20.91 -2.17 -25.72
N PHE A 855 -20.60 -0.91 -25.98
CA PHE A 855 -19.51 -0.16 -25.35
C PHE A 855 -20.01 1.20 -24.85
N PRO A 856 -19.51 1.69 -23.71
CA PRO A 856 -20.00 2.92 -23.10
C PRO A 856 -19.61 4.21 -23.86
N ASN A 857 -18.66 4.13 -24.80
CA ASN A 857 -18.33 5.14 -25.81
C ASN A 857 -17.37 4.55 -26.87
N ALA A 858 -17.11 5.30 -27.95
CA ALA A 858 -16.20 4.88 -29.01
C ALA A 858 -14.76 4.65 -28.51
N LEU A 859 -14.27 5.48 -27.58
CA LEU A 859 -12.92 5.32 -27.02
C LEU A 859 -12.76 4.05 -26.16
N ALA A 860 -13.81 3.61 -25.47
CA ALA A 860 -13.81 2.33 -24.75
C ALA A 860 -13.75 1.14 -25.73
N ALA A 861 -14.43 1.23 -26.88
CA ALA A 861 -14.36 0.22 -27.93
C ALA A 861 -12.96 0.09 -28.56
N VAL A 862 -12.17 1.18 -28.57
CA VAL A 862 -10.78 1.14 -29.06
C VAL A 862 -9.88 0.20 -28.27
N LYS A 863 -10.16 -0.06 -26.98
CA LYS A 863 -9.34 -0.98 -26.16
C LYS A 863 -9.27 -2.40 -26.74
N GLU A 864 -10.30 -2.87 -27.44
CA GLU A 864 -10.27 -4.17 -28.11
C GLU A 864 -9.52 -4.15 -29.45
N LEU A 865 -9.23 -2.97 -29.99
CA LEU A 865 -8.62 -2.74 -31.30
C LEU A 865 -7.21 -2.15 -31.25
N SER A 866 -6.76 -1.62 -30.10
CA SER A 866 -5.46 -0.96 -29.95
C SER A 866 -4.35 -1.94 -29.54
N PHE A 867 -3.46 -1.54 -28.62
CA PHE A 867 -2.28 -2.30 -28.25
C PHE A 867 -2.66 -3.64 -27.60
N GLY A 868 -1.95 -4.70 -27.99
CA GLY A 868 -2.27 -6.07 -27.58
C GLY A 868 -3.44 -6.72 -28.33
N SER A 869 -4.18 -5.99 -29.18
CA SER A 869 -5.25 -6.58 -29.99
C SER A 869 -4.69 -7.61 -30.97
N LYS A 870 -5.25 -8.83 -30.91
CA LYS A 870 -4.99 -9.88 -31.91
C LYS A 870 -5.78 -9.67 -33.21
N THR A 871 -6.73 -8.74 -33.23
CA THR A 871 -7.68 -8.56 -34.34
C THR A 871 -7.20 -7.55 -35.39
N VAL A 872 -6.45 -6.52 -34.99
CA VAL A 872 -5.93 -5.47 -35.87
C VAL A 872 -4.41 -5.43 -35.78
N LYS A 873 -3.74 -5.56 -36.93
CA LYS A 873 -2.29 -5.34 -37.04
C LYS A 873 -2.03 -3.88 -37.41
N HIS A 874 -1.40 -3.14 -36.50
CA HIS A 874 -0.95 -1.76 -36.74
C HIS A 874 0.50 -1.77 -37.24
N SER A 875 0.78 -1.01 -38.29
CA SER A 875 2.11 -0.92 -38.93
C SER A 875 2.93 0.31 -38.50
N GLY A 876 2.50 1.03 -37.47
CA GLY A 876 3.14 2.25 -36.96
C GLY A 876 2.55 2.65 -35.61
N THR A 877 2.83 3.89 -35.19
CA THR A 877 2.27 4.46 -33.96
C THR A 877 0.75 4.43 -33.99
N ILE A 878 0.16 3.80 -32.97
CA ILE A 878 -1.29 3.78 -32.78
C ILE A 878 -1.72 5.16 -32.28
N ASP A 879 -2.72 5.78 -32.89
CA ASP A 879 -3.47 6.90 -32.30
C ASP A 879 -4.87 6.41 -31.95
N GLU A 880 -5.11 6.16 -30.66
CA GLU A 880 -6.40 5.66 -30.17
C GLU A 880 -7.54 6.66 -30.36
N ILE A 881 -7.26 7.97 -30.38
CA ILE A 881 -8.27 8.99 -30.64
C ILE A 881 -8.65 8.99 -32.13
N ALA A 882 -7.68 8.80 -33.03
CA ALA A 882 -7.97 8.61 -34.46
C ALA A 882 -8.79 7.33 -34.72
N ILE A 883 -8.49 6.22 -34.04
CA ILE A 883 -9.32 5.00 -34.09
C ILE A 883 -10.74 5.30 -33.59
N ALA A 884 -10.88 5.95 -32.44
CA ALA A 884 -12.17 6.23 -31.81
C ALA A 884 -13.03 7.19 -32.66
N ASN A 885 -12.41 8.21 -33.27
CA ASN A 885 -13.06 9.13 -34.20
C ASN A 885 -13.53 8.41 -35.48
N ASN A 886 -12.79 7.41 -35.98
CA ASN A 886 -13.23 6.60 -37.12
C ASN A 886 -14.40 5.67 -36.74
N ILE A 887 -14.41 5.14 -35.52
CA ILE A 887 -15.55 4.39 -34.97
C ILE A 887 -16.79 5.30 -34.88
N ALA A 888 -16.66 6.51 -34.33
CA ALA A 888 -17.74 7.49 -34.24
C ALA A 888 -18.29 7.86 -35.64
N LYS A 889 -17.42 8.19 -36.60
CA LYS A 889 -17.80 8.43 -38.01
C LYS A 889 -18.53 7.24 -38.65
N CYS A 890 -18.22 6.02 -38.26
CA CYS A 890 -18.93 4.83 -38.74
C CYS A 890 -20.34 4.74 -38.16
N ALA A 891 -20.50 5.07 -36.87
CA ALA A 891 -21.80 5.12 -36.21
C ALA A 891 -22.67 6.30 -36.70
N ASP A 892 -22.06 7.45 -37.04
CA ASP A 892 -22.72 8.58 -37.71
C ASP A 892 -23.05 8.30 -39.20
N GLY A 893 -22.78 7.10 -39.73
CA GLY A 893 -23.04 6.72 -41.12
C GLY A 893 -22.12 7.37 -42.17
N LEU A 894 -21.13 8.16 -41.75
CA LEU A 894 -20.19 8.86 -42.63
C LEU A 894 -19.20 7.89 -43.32
N ILE A 895 -18.96 6.72 -42.72
CA ILE A 895 -18.25 5.60 -43.35
C ILE A 895 -18.99 4.28 -43.08
N ALA A 896 -19.02 3.38 -44.07
CA ALA A 896 -19.83 2.15 -43.97
C ALA A 896 -19.29 1.11 -42.97
N LYS A 897 -17.98 1.08 -42.73
CA LYS A 897 -17.30 0.16 -41.79
C LYS A 897 -16.04 0.81 -41.23
N ALA A 898 -15.69 0.46 -39.98
CA ALA A 898 -14.40 0.78 -39.37
C ALA A 898 -13.79 -0.50 -38.77
N TYR A 899 -12.53 -0.79 -39.13
CA TYR A 899 -11.76 -1.95 -38.67
C TYR A 899 -12.44 -3.32 -38.90
N GLY A 900 -13.21 -3.44 -39.98
CA GLY A 900 -13.95 -4.66 -40.34
C GLY A 900 -15.34 -4.82 -39.71
N TYR A 901 -15.71 -3.94 -38.79
CA TYR A 901 -17.00 -3.94 -38.11
C TYR A 901 -17.92 -2.82 -38.62
N ALA A 902 -19.22 -3.04 -38.48
CA ALA A 902 -20.19 -1.95 -38.54
C ALA A 902 -20.46 -1.46 -37.11
N TRP A 903 -20.56 -0.14 -36.95
CA TRP A 903 -20.80 0.53 -35.68
C TRP A 903 -22.09 1.34 -35.78
N ARG A 904 -22.85 1.43 -34.70
CA ARG A 904 -24.04 2.29 -34.57
C ARG A 904 -24.18 2.82 -33.15
N TRP A 905 -24.82 3.95 -32.97
CA TRP A 905 -25.13 4.46 -31.65
C TRP A 905 -26.25 3.65 -30.98
N GLU A 906 -26.25 3.57 -29.65
CA GLU A 906 -27.21 2.74 -28.90
C GLU A 906 -28.64 3.28 -28.92
N ASP A 907 -28.79 4.60 -28.91
CA ASP A 907 -30.08 5.31 -28.99
C ASP A 907 -30.81 5.07 -30.33
N GLU A 908 -30.08 4.93 -31.43
CA GLU A 908 -30.63 4.52 -32.73
C GLU A 908 -31.15 3.08 -32.72
N GLU A 909 -30.57 2.19 -31.91
CA GLU A 909 -31.11 0.83 -31.72
C GLU A 909 -32.44 0.85 -30.96
N ALA A 910 -32.61 1.79 -30.02
CA ALA A 910 -33.89 1.99 -29.33
C ALA A 910 -34.97 2.50 -30.30
N VAL A 911 -34.63 3.42 -31.21
CA VAL A 911 -35.54 3.89 -32.27
C VAL A 911 -35.91 2.75 -33.24
N LEU A 912 -34.95 1.92 -33.65
CA LEU A 912 -35.20 0.75 -34.51
C LEU A 912 -36.05 -0.32 -33.82
N LYS A 913 -35.86 -0.57 -32.52
CA LYS A 913 -36.67 -1.54 -31.75
C LYS A 913 -38.06 -1.00 -31.39
N ALA A 914 -38.22 0.32 -31.26
CA ALA A 914 -39.51 0.97 -31.06
C ALA A 914 -40.41 0.94 -32.32
N HIS A 915 -39.84 0.69 -33.51
CA HIS A 915 -40.57 0.45 -34.75
C HIS A 915 -40.40 -1.02 -35.23
N PRO A 916 -41.09 -2.00 -34.62
CA PRO A 916 -41.03 -3.42 -35.01
C PRO A 916 -41.76 -3.74 -36.34
N LEU A 917 -41.97 -2.74 -37.19
CA LEU A 917 -42.66 -2.84 -38.48
C LEU A 917 -42.02 -1.87 -39.48
N ILE A 918 -40.97 -2.32 -40.18
CA ILE A 918 -40.80 -2.19 -41.65
C ILE A 918 -39.86 -3.35 -42.02
N ASP A 919 -40.49 -4.47 -42.41
CA ASP A 919 -39.85 -5.43 -43.29
C ASP A 919 -39.98 -4.87 -44.72
N GLU A 920 -38.86 -4.88 -45.46
CA GLU A 920 -38.71 -4.73 -46.91
C GLU A 920 -39.85 -4.03 -47.70
N ASN A 921 -39.74 -2.70 -47.95
CA ASN A 921 -39.89 -2.11 -49.32
C ASN A 921 -39.79 -0.57 -49.45
N ILE A 922 -39.91 0.25 -48.39
CA ILE A 922 -40.08 1.70 -48.56
C ILE A 922 -38.76 2.48 -48.45
N GLN A 923 -37.97 2.47 -49.53
CA GLN A 923 -36.78 3.32 -49.70
C GLN A 923 -36.96 4.38 -50.80
N SER A 924 -38.21 4.63 -51.25
CA SER A 924 -38.52 5.39 -52.47
C SER A 924 -39.30 6.70 -52.29
N SER A 925 -39.73 7.05 -51.07
CA SER A 925 -40.69 8.16 -50.87
C SER A 925 -40.45 8.95 -49.59
N LEU A 926 -39.50 9.90 -49.59
CA LEU A 926 -39.41 10.94 -48.56
C LEU A 926 -38.85 12.26 -49.13
N ASN A 927 -39.75 13.05 -49.69
CA ASN A 927 -39.61 14.50 -49.93
C ASN A 927 -40.92 15.15 -49.44
N TYR A 928 -40.83 16.36 -48.84
CA TYR A 928 -41.96 17.22 -48.38
C TYR A 928 -42.73 16.67 -47.13
N VAL A 929 -42.87 17.36 -45.98
CA VAL A 929 -43.49 18.70 -45.73
C VAL A 929 -43.12 19.29 -44.33
N SER A 930 -43.10 20.63 -44.29
CA SER A 930 -43.04 21.63 -43.19
C SER A 930 -43.76 21.42 -41.83
N GLU A 931 -43.12 21.98 -40.78
CA GLU A 931 -43.64 22.87 -39.69
C GLU A 931 -44.99 22.65 -38.96
N LYS A 932 -44.93 22.66 -37.60
CA LYS A 932 -45.59 23.70 -36.76
C LYS A 932 -45.18 23.73 -35.27
N GLU A 933 -45.37 24.92 -34.65
CA GLU A 933 -45.17 25.27 -33.22
C GLU A 933 -46.12 24.47 -32.27
N ARG A 934 -45.97 24.39 -30.93
CA ARG A 934 -45.92 25.50 -29.95
C ARG A 934 -45.83 25.05 -28.47
N SER A 935 -45.45 25.99 -27.59
CA SER A 935 -45.77 26.16 -26.15
C SER A 935 -45.07 25.35 -25.03
N VAL A 936 -44.39 26.11 -24.16
CA VAL A 936 -44.21 25.90 -22.70
C VAL A 936 -45.34 26.68 -21.98
N PRO A 937 -45.67 26.44 -20.67
CA PRO A 937 -44.88 27.09 -19.60
C PRO A 937 -44.91 26.44 -18.18
N TYR A 938 -44.12 27.08 -17.30
CA TYR A 938 -44.38 27.33 -15.86
C TYR A 938 -43.75 26.41 -14.78
N SER A 939 -43.06 27.08 -13.84
CA SER A 939 -42.52 26.57 -12.58
C SER A 939 -43.09 27.38 -11.41
N PRO A 940 -42.97 26.92 -10.15
CA PRO A 940 -42.79 27.87 -9.05
C PRO A 940 -41.63 27.56 -8.09
N ARG A 941 -41.12 28.63 -7.47
CA ARG A 941 -39.96 28.67 -6.57
C ARG A 941 -40.26 28.13 -5.16
N ARG A 942 -39.24 27.57 -4.48
CA ARG A 942 -39.22 27.47 -3.01
C ARG A 942 -38.60 28.74 -2.39
N LYS A 943 -39.15 29.18 -1.26
CA LYS A 943 -38.58 30.23 -0.40
C LYS A 943 -37.82 29.55 0.76
N GLY A 944 -36.68 30.10 1.17
CA GLY A 944 -36.05 29.76 2.45
C GLY A 944 -36.55 30.65 3.59
N ILE A 945 -36.40 30.17 4.84
CA ILE A 945 -36.55 30.98 6.06
C ILE A 945 -35.46 30.54 7.06
N PHE A 946 -34.72 31.52 7.59
CA PHE A 946 -33.77 31.34 8.68
C PHE A 946 -34.50 31.17 10.03
N GLY A 947 -34.03 30.25 10.88
CA GLY A 947 -34.42 30.14 12.28
C GLY A 947 -33.24 30.48 13.21
N ARG A 948 -33.25 31.67 13.82
CA ARG A 948 -32.37 31.99 14.96
C ARG A 948 -32.91 31.31 16.22
N LEU A 949 -32.03 30.69 17.00
CA LEU A 949 -32.19 30.59 18.45
C LEU A 949 -30.89 30.99 19.14
N ARG A 950 -31.01 31.90 20.11
CA ARG A 950 -29.98 32.19 21.12
C ARG A 950 -30.32 31.35 22.34
N PHE A 951 -29.33 30.84 23.07
CA PHE A 951 -29.38 30.84 24.53
C PHE A 951 -27.97 31.02 25.12
N SER A 952 -27.96 31.52 26.34
CA SER A 952 -26.82 31.98 27.12
C SER A 952 -26.49 31.00 28.25
N GLY A 953 -25.22 30.92 28.63
CA GLY A 953 -24.75 30.29 29.86
C GLY A 953 -23.32 30.77 30.14
N GLU A 954 -23.11 31.36 31.31
CA GLU A 954 -21.82 31.86 31.79
C GLU A 954 -21.12 30.78 32.64
N ASP A 955 -19.79 30.89 32.72
CA ASP A 955 -18.87 30.48 33.77
C ASP A 955 -19.07 29.13 34.51
N GLU A 956 -18.10 28.22 34.36
CA GLU A 956 -17.32 27.68 35.49
C GLU A 956 -16.02 27.01 34.98
N GLU A 957 -14.87 27.45 35.49
CA GLU A 957 -13.56 26.81 35.26
C GLU A 957 -13.34 25.70 36.31
N ASP A 958 -13.04 24.47 35.88
CA ASP A 958 -12.21 23.52 36.64
C ASP A 958 -11.84 22.32 35.75
N GLU A 959 -10.60 22.28 35.22
CA GLU A 959 -10.09 21.17 34.42
C GLU A 959 -9.56 20.02 35.28
N PRO A 960 -9.94 18.76 35.00
CA PRO A 960 -9.13 17.59 35.29
C PRO A 960 -8.45 17.08 34.01
N PHE A 961 -7.19 17.47 33.81
CA PHE A 961 -6.37 17.04 32.67
C PHE A 961 -6.16 15.51 32.70
N SER A 962 -6.68 14.78 31.70
CA SER A 962 -6.56 13.32 31.59
C SER A 962 -5.77 12.92 30.35
N VAL A 963 -4.44 12.86 30.49
CA VAL A 963 -3.55 12.25 29.50
C VAL A 963 -3.49 10.75 29.76
N LEU A 964 -3.96 9.95 28.80
CA LEU A 964 -4.28 8.53 28.96
C LEU A 964 -3.15 7.69 29.56
N GLY A 965 -3.25 7.44 30.87
CA GLY A 965 -2.47 6.44 31.56
C GLY A 965 -3.12 5.06 31.45
N LEU A 966 -2.40 4.09 30.90
CA LEU A 966 -2.67 2.67 31.13
C LEU A 966 -1.73 2.18 32.23
N ARG A 967 -2.31 1.83 33.39
CA ARG A 967 -1.58 1.11 34.43
C ARG A 967 -1.44 -0.35 34.01
N CYS A 968 -0.23 -0.80 33.69
CA CYS A 968 0.09 -2.21 33.86
C CYS A 968 0.05 -2.51 35.36
N GLY A 969 -0.99 -3.22 35.81
CA GLY A 969 -0.96 -3.84 37.13
C GLY A 969 0.19 -4.83 37.19
N VAL A 970 0.84 -4.94 38.35
CA VAL A 970 1.81 -6.02 38.60
C VAL A 970 1.14 -7.36 38.26
N PRO A 971 1.73 -8.22 37.41
CA PRO A 971 1.10 -9.49 37.08
C PRO A 971 0.95 -10.32 38.35
N MET A 972 -0.28 -10.77 38.63
CA MET A 972 -0.56 -11.77 39.67
C MET A 972 -0.12 -13.15 39.19
N CYS A 973 1.20 -13.34 39.04
CA CYS A 973 1.78 -14.66 38.83
C CYS A 973 1.55 -15.51 40.09
N GLY A 974 1.11 -16.77 39.88
CA GLY A 974 1.11 -17.80 40.91
C GLY A 974 -0.02 -17.76 41.95
N ARG A 975 -1.28 -18.02 41.55
CA ARG A 975 -2.29 -18.58 42.49
C ARG A 975 -3.46 -19.37 41.90
N TYR A 976 -3.26 -20.09 40.80
CA TYR A 976 -4.21 -21.10 40.31
C TYR A 976 -3.50 -22.43 40.02
N TYR A 977 -3.15 -23.19 41.08
CA TYR A 977 -3.07 -24.66 41.10
C TYR A 977 -2.68 -25.19 42.51
N ALA A 978 -3.57 -25.00 43.50
CA ALA A 978 -3.45 -25.65 44.82
C ALA A 978 -4.77 -25.64 45.61
N ARG A 979 -5.80 -26.34 45.11
CA ARG A 979 -6.98 -26.73 45.91
C ARG A 979 -7.47 -28.14 45.57
N ARG A 980 -6.69 -29.14 46.03
CA ARG A 980 -7.20 -30.46 46.39
C ARG A 980 -6.61 -30.85 47.74
N GLU A 981 -7.51 -31.28 48.63
CA GLU A 981 -7.24 -32.04 49.85
C GLU A 981 -6.35 -31.38 50.93
N PHE A 982 -6.95 -30.44 51.69
CA PHE A 982 -7.28 -30.69 53.11
C PHE A 982 -8.48 -29.83 53.55
#